data_AF-A0A6V8MWC7-F1
#
_entry.id   AF-A0A6V8MWC7-F1
#
_cell.length_a   1.000
_cell.length_b   1.000
_cell.length_c   1.000
_cell.angle_alpha   90.00
_cell.angle_beta   90.00
_cell.angle_gamma   90.00
#
_symmetry.space_group_name_H-M   'P 1'
#
loop_
_entity.id
_entity.type
_entity.pdbx_description
1 polymer ?
#
loop_
_entity_poly.entity_id
_entity_poly.type
_entity_poly.pdbx_seq_one_letter_code
_entity_poly.pdbx_strand_id
1 'polypeptide(L)'
;MQNLKQNRITLSGTTWAWGALLLSWVLVFTPHLVNSGFVSDDWSVVRSAFGFADFWDLYRSWFPLFSNRPVAPLVLSLVAKVSLADPRGYILVGLAFWLSSLVILANVLKRFLSLRFVVVFLALASFPSIASTVIFSIATQLVGVASIFFWSLSFLLLDRHLAGKGRLYLAGSYFLVLLSLLTYEITLPLLALNVLYPALFQPAWSRTTVKRHLALYLAPMGGVVTLILLLQKVVMPAFMTVYSRFSPGPLSNCLHNFLTWCWALLVDLPLLLLNSVQTVFEFRSGDPSLKGAALLLALLFAVLLYGVGRANTSTSAGTASQREKKIHLLGIILLALFLASFLYILSGSGAQVAGYPNRGMTSTWIVLALLVAVTADLFWDLPLAVLVFLLIFLNLCCFMVQRERYAVSWSLQREIAASAASKLVAARVPMQHATLLGHVPWHVPDNLNGEVVFQDSWDFSAALWFADKTINVSAMPVNPSSLPRFKVRADGVALDYWESNYGNLWFYEYNARLGSASLVRIANAGDAKAVAARVAAAKFNSWRPPVSERVKELFGGRVSLPLAAAISLLYGVFFWLLSRGRHRLELPVSHSGVCRVCGGTCFSTWKDGDVLPEAVSADHFKVTDSSYGTTYAIERCAGCGFYQGSSSDVLEYYRAMEDPEYESGRIARTRQFRDVIGTLGRFVPSGRLLDVGAGTGMLVEEALACGYHAEGIEPSRWMSAQARQMGLPVVNGVLPDPRVSGPFAAATLVDVIEHVTDPAQLLAEVHGLIEPGGYLLLTTPDIESVAARVMGRRWWHFRLAHVSYFSSRTISLLLQRCGFEIVHVSRPTWYFELAYLVERLLTFVPGVNFRLPARFAKSVVPLNLFDSMQIVCRKR
;
A
#
# COMPACT_ATOMS: atom_id res chain seq x y z
N MET A 1 -39.78 43.47 -25.66
CA MET A 1 -39.55 42.04 -25.35
C MET A 1 -38.26 41.45 -25.95
N GLN A 2 -37.31 42.24 -26.46
CA GLN A 2 -36.02 41.73 -26.99
C GLN A 2 -34.82 41.87 -26.03
N ASN A 3 -34.91 42.67 -24.96
CA ASN A 3 -33.81 42.87 -23.99
C ASN A 3 -33.78 41.91 -22.78
N LEU A 4 -34.62 40.86 -22.74
CA LEU A 4 -34.67 39.91 -21.61
C LEU A 4 -34.05 38.53 -21.91
N LYS A 5 -33.48 38.30 -23.10
CA LYS A 5 -32.87 37.00 -23.46
C LYS A 5 -31.35 36.91 -23.30
N GLN A 6 -30.65 38.01 -22.93
CA GLN A 6 -29.19 38.01 -22.79
C GLN A 6 -28.66 37.76 -21.38
N ASN A 7 -29.51 37.77 -20.35
CA ASN A 7 -29.10 37.40 -18.98
C ASN A 7 -29.39 35.91 -18.68
N ARG A 8 -28.99 35.00 -19.59
CA ARG A 8 -28.66 33.65 -19.12
C ARG A 8 -27.40 33.80 -18.29
N ILE A 9 -27.54 33.67 -16.97
CA ILE A 9 -26.45 33.49 -16.02
C ILE A 9 -25.66 32.28 -16.51
N THR A 10 -24.67 32.53 -17.37
CA THR A 10 -23.67 31.56 -17.77
C THR A 10 -22.68 31.57 -16.63
N LEU A 11 -22.98 30.80 -15.58
CA LEU A 11 -21.98 30.43 -14.59
C LEU A 11 -20.81 29.82 -15.36
N SER A 12 -19.74 30.61 -15.51
CA SER A 12 -18.47 30.20 -16.11
C SER A 12 -18.07 28.79 -15.61
N GLY A 13 -17.40 27.97 -16.43
CA GLY A 13 -16.93 26.65 -15.98
C GLY A 13 -16.10 26.71 -14.68
N THR A 14 -15.49 27.86 -14.39
CA THR A 14 -14.79 28.16 -13.13
C THR A 14 -15.70 28.22 -11.89
N THR A 15 -16.89 28.82 -11.98
CA THR A 15 -17.78 28.96 -10.80
C THR A 15 -18.36 27.63 -10.36
N TRP A 16 -18.67 26.73 -11.31
CA TRP A 16 -19.08 25.36 -11.00
C TRP A 16 -17.97 24.55 -10.33
N ALA A 17 -16.73 24.70 -10.82
CA ALA A 17 -15.57 24.01 -10.24
C ALA A 17 -15.32 24.41 -8.78
N TRP A 18 -15.37 25.71 -8.48
CA TRP A 18 -15.24 26.20 -7.11
C TRP A 18 -16.39 25.79 -6.20
N GLY A 19 -17.64 25.84 -6.69
CA GLY A 19 -18.81 25.41 -5.91
C GLY A 19 -18.75 23.93 -5.54
N ALA A 20 -18.33 23.07 -6.47
CA ALA A 20 -18.18 21.64 -6.21
C ALA A 20 -17.00 21.32 -5.28
N LEU A 21 -15.87 22.02 -5.40
CA LEU A 21 -14.76 21.91 -4.44
C LEU A 21 -15.18 22.34 -3.04
N LEU A 22 -15.88 23.48 -2.89
CA LEU A 22 -16.40 23.94 -1.61
C LEU A 22 -17.38 22.92 -1.01
N LEU A 23 -18.30 22.39 -1.82
CA LEU A 23 -19.21 21.34 -1.37
C LEU A 23 -18.44 20.09 -0.90
N SER A 24 -17.39 19.69 -1.62
CA SER A 24 -16.55 18.56 -1.21
C SER A 24 -15.85 18.80 0.13
N TRP A 25 -15.33 20.02 0.37
CA TRP A 25 -14.73 20.38 1.65
C TRP A 25 -15.74 20.34 2.78
N VAL A 26 -16.95 20.87 2.56
CA VAL A 26 -18.02 20.81 3.57
C VAL A 26 -18.37 19.36 3.89
N LEU A 27 -18.63 18.52 2.87
CA LEU A 27 -19.01 17.12 3.08
C LEU A 27 -17.90 16.30 3.77
N VAL A 28 -16.63 16.57 3.47
CA VAL A 28 -15.50 15.79 4.01
C VAL A 28 -15.04 16.29 5.38
N PHE A 29 -15.04 17.60 5.64
CA PHE A 29 -14.51 18.14 6.90
C PHE A 29 -15.57 18.37 7.97
N THR A 30 -16.86 18.45 7.64
CA THR A 30 -17.91 18.60 8.66
C THR A 30 -17.91 17.44 9.67
N PRO A 31 -17.81 16.15 9.26
CA PRO A 31 -17.73 15.07 10.23
C PRO A 31 -16.48 15.14 11.11
N HIS A 32 -15.36 15.64 10.58
CA HIS A 32 -14.16 15.86 11.39
C HIS A 32 -14.39 16.95 12.44
N LEU A 33 -15.02 18.07 12.07
CA LEU A 33 -15.35 19.16 12.99
C LEU A 33 -16.31 18.71 14.12
N VAL A 34 -17.22 17.79 13.83
CA VAL A 34 -18.25 17.34 14.78
C VAL A 34 -17.79 16.16 15.65
N ASN A 35 -17.10 15.19 15.05
CA ASN A 35 -16.82 13.88 15.65
C ASN A 35 -15.34 13.66 16.00
N SER A 36 -14.48 14.66 15.89
CA SER A 36 -13.05 14.53 16.22
C SER A 36 -12.61 15.57 17.26
N GLY A 37 -11.47 15.29 17.90
CA GLY A 37 -10.86 16.21 18.85
C GLY A 37 -9.40 15.88 19.12
N PHE A 38 -8.90 16.20 20.33
CA PHE A 38 -7.50 15.99 20.70
C PHE A 38 -7.15 14.49 20.81
N VAL A 39 -6.04 14.09 20.20
CA VAL A 39 -5.44 12.75 20.38
C VAL A 39 -3.93 12.83 20.51
N SER A 40 -3.31 11.78 21.03
CA SER A 40 -1.86 11.70 21.22
C SER A 40 -1.35 12.96 21.93
N ASP A 41 -0.25 13.56 21.45
CA ASP A 41 0.43 14.71 22.06
C ASP A 41 -0.51 15.90 22.34
N ASP A 42 -1.62 16.03 21.60
CA ASP A 42 -2.53 17.17 21.69
C ASP A 42 -3.03 17.43 23.11
N TRP A 43 -3.34 16.38 23.88
CA TRP A 43 -3.83 16.53 25.25
C TRP A 43 -2.83 17.24 26.14
N SER A 44 -1.56 16.86 26.06
CA SER A 44 -0.49 17.44 26.86
C SER A 44 -0.19 18.88 26.44
N VAL A 45 -0.22 19.15 25.12
CA VAL A 45 -0.01 20.48 24.54
C VAL A 45 -1.10 21.45 25.01
N VAL A 46 -2.35 21.03 24.90
CA VAL A 46 -3.49 21.86 25.28
C VAL A 46 -3.52 22.04 26.79
N ARG A 47 -3.36 20.98 27.59
CA ARG A 47 -3.29 21.08 29.08
C ARG A 47 -2.24 22.09 29.52
N SER A 48 -1.05 22.02 28.93
CA SER A 48 0.03 22.97 29.21
C SER A 48 -0.42 24.39 28.91
N ALA A 49 -1.00 24.63 27.73
CA ALA A 49 -1.48 25.96 27.34
C ALA A 49 -2.57 26.54 28.26
N PHE A 50 -3.38 25.70 28.91
CA PHE A 50 -4.39 26.13 29.89
C PHE A 50 -3.83 26.55 31.24
N GLY A 51 -2.65 26.04 31.62
CA GLY A 51 -2.06 26.25 32.94
C GLY A 51 -1.36 27.60 33.12
N PHE A 52 -1.19 28.39 32.05
CA PHE A 52 -0.41 29.64 32.08
C PHE A 52 -1.31 30.88 32.12
N ALA A 53 -0.90 31.87 32.92
CA ALA A 53 -1.67 33.10 33.15
C ALA A 53 -1.68 34.01 31.92
N ASP A 54 -0.57 34.07 31.17
CA ASP A 54 -0.47 34.87 29.95
C ASP A 54 0.36 34.23 28.83
N PHE A 55 0.49 34.97 27.72
CA PHE A 55 1.22 34.52 26.53
C PHE A 55 2.70 34.25 26.81
N TRP A 56 3.33 35.13 27.59
CA TRP A 56 4.77 35.07 27.84
C TRP A 56 5.12 33.93 28.78
N ASP A 57 4.23 33.55 29.69
CA ASP A 57 4.42 32.39 30.56
C ASP A 57 4.42 31.08 29.78
N LEU A 58 3.47 30.92 28.84
CA LEU A 58 3.44 29.77 27.93
C LEU A 58 4.65 29.77 26.97
N TYR A 59 5.06 30.95 26.48
CA TYR A 59 6.23 31.06 25.60
C TYR A 59 7.53 30.65 26.31
N ARG A 60 7.79 31.19 27.51
CA ARG A 60 9.03 30.95 28.27
C ARG A 60 9.13 29.52 28.81
N SER A 61 7.99 28.91 29.15
CA SER A 61 7.97 27.53 29.61
C SER A 61 8.35 26.57 28.48
N TRP A 62 7.88 26.82 27.25
CA TRP A 62 8.14 25.96 26.09
C TRP A 62 9.45 26.27 25.35
N PHE A 63 9.79 27.55 25.17
CA PHE A 63 11.00 27.99 24.49
C PHE A 63 11.92 28.77 25.44
N PRO A 64 13.22 28.43 25.53
CA PRO A 64 13.94 27.47 24.69
C PRO A 64 13.96 26.03 25.23
N LEU A 65 13.32 25.73 26.37
CA LEU A 65 13.55 24.50 27.13
C LEU A 65 13.05 23.21 26.44
N PHE A 66 11.85 23.24 25.86
CA PHE A 66 11.16 22.06 25.30
C PHE A 66 10.92 22.13 23.79
N SER A 67 11.22 23.25 23.14
CA SER A 67 11.04 23.45 21.70
C SER A 67 12.24 24.16 21.09
N ASN A 68 12.77 23.63 19.99
CA ASN A 68 13.76 24.29 19.13
C ASN A 68 13.14 25.22 18.08
N ARG A 69 11.83 25.46 18.16
CA ARG A 69 11.03 26.25 17.20
C ARG A 69 10.52 27.51 17.90
N PRO A 70 11.20 28.66 17.79
CA PRO A 70 10.86 29.86 18.56
C PRO A 70 9.51 30.46 18.17
N VAL A 71 8.93 30.11 17.01
CA VAL A 71 7.64 30.66 16.56
C VAL A 71 6.49 29.68 16.84
N ALA A 72 6.77 28.39 17.01
CA ALA A 72 5.74 27.38 17.27
C ALA A 72 4.87 27.68 18.51
N PRO A 73 5.44 28.04 19.69
CA PRO A 73 4.63 28.38 20.86
C PRO A 73 3.70 29.57 20.62
N LEU A 74 4.09 30.52 19.77
CA LEU A 74 3.25 31.68 19.45
C LEU A 74 1.95 31.26 18.77
N VAL A 75 2.04 30.41 17.76
CA VAL A 75 0.87 29.89 17.04
C VAL A 75 -0.06 29.13 17.99
N LEU A 76 0.50 28.25 18.83
CA LEU A 76 -0.26 27.46 19.80
C LEU A 76 -0.96 28.34 20.84
N SER A 77 -0.24 29.32 21.40
CA SER A 77 -0.76 30.21 22.44
C SER A 77 -1.93 31.07 21.96
N LEU A 78 -1.84 31.59 20.73
CA LEU A 78 -2.88 32.42 20.15
C LEU A 78 -4.17 31.62 19.93
N VAL A 79 -4.06 30.42 19.39
CA VAL A 79 -5.24 29.56 19.15
C VAL A 79 -5.81 29.03 20.45
N ALA A 80 -4.98 28.72 21.45
CA ALA A 80 -5.44 28.30 22.76
C ALA A 80 -6.31 29.35 23.46
N LYS A 81 -5.91 30.64 23.40
CA LYS A 81 -6.67 31.75 23.98
C LYS A 81 -8.02 31.96 23.31
N VAL A 82 -8.08 31.81 21.99
CA VAL A 82 -9.33 32.00 21.22
C VAL A 82 -10.26 30.79 21.36
N SER A 83 -9.70 29.58 21.44
CA SER A 83 -10.48 28.34 21.38
C SER A 83 -10.91 27.79 22.74
N LEU A 84 -10.36 28.29 23.87
CA LEU A 84 -10.72 27.87 25.24
C LEU A 84 -10.76 26.34 25.46
N ALA A 85 -9.83 25.61 24.85
CA ALA A 85 -9.71 24.14 24.90
C ALA A 85 -10.79 23.41 24.11
N ASP A 86 -11.60 24.11 23.32
CA ASP A 86 -12.50 23.47 22.38
C ASP A 86 -11.69 22.98 21.16
N PRO A 87 -11.66 21.66 20.90
CA PRO A 87 -11.02 21.10 19.72
C PRO A 87 -11.49 21.74 18.40
N ARG A 88 -12.74 22.20 18.34
CA ARG A 88 -13.34 22.78 17.12
C ARG A 88 -12.60 24.03 16.66
N GLY A 89 -12.14 24.86 17.58
CA GLY A 89 -11.37 26.07 17.25
C GLY A 89 -10.05 25.71 16.56
N TYR A 90 -9.33 24.72 17.09
CA TYR A 90 -8.09 24.22 16.49
C TYR A 90 -8.32 23.62 15.10
N ILE A 91 -9.38 22.82 14.93
CA ILE A 91 -9.77 22.24 13.64
C ILE A 91 -10.03 23.36 12.62
N LEU A 92 -10.83 24.38 12.97
CA LEU A 92 -11.18 25.46 12.05
C LEU A 92 -9.96 26.28 11.63
N VAL A 93 -9.10 26.68 12.58
CA VAL A 93 -7.87 27.43 12.25
C VAL A 93 -6.92 26.57 11.42
N GLY A 94 -6.73 25.31 11.78
CA GLY A 94 -5.85 24.39 11.06
C GLY A 94 -6.29 24.15 9.62
N LEU A 95 -7.60 23.90 9.41
CA LEU A 95 -8.19 23.75 8.08
C LEU A 95 -8.10 25.05 7.27
N ALA A 96 -8.30 26.21 7.91
CA ALA A 96 -8.16 27.50 7.23
C ALA A 96 -6.72 27.71 6.73
N PHE A 97 -5.71 27.43 7.56
CA PHE A 97 -4.30 27.49 7.13
C PHE A 97 -4.00 26.50 6.02
N TRP A 98 -4.41 25.24 6.16
CA TRP A 98 -4.17 24.21 5.16
C TRP A 98 -4.79 24.55 3.80
N LEU A 99 -6.11 24.76 3.75
CA LEU A 99 -6.84 25.01 2.51
C LEU A 99 -6.43 26.33 1.86
N SER A 100 -6.19 27.39 2.65
CA SER A 100 -5.70 28.66 2.11
C SER A 100 -4.32 28.51 1.47
N SER A 101 -3.43 27.72 2.06
CA SER A 101 -2.11 27.46 1.49
C SER A 101 -2.19 26.82 0.12
N LEU A 102 -3.08 25.83 -0.03
CA LEU A 102 -3.30 25.13 -1.29
C LEU A 102 -3.92 26.05 -2.34
N VAL A 103 -4.90 26.88 -1.96
CA VAL A 103 -5.53 27.85 -2.85
C VAL A 103 -4.53 28.91 -3.31
N ILE A 104 -3.70 29.43 -2.40
CA ILE A 104 -2.63 30.39 -2.74
C ILE A 104 -1.68 29.77 -3.76
N LEU A 105 -1.21 28.56 -3.51
CA LEU A 105 -0.30 27.86 -4.41
C LEU A 105 -0.93 27.59 -5.78
N ALA A 106 -2.18 27.10 -5.80
CA ALA A 106 -2.92 26.87 -7.03
C ALA A 106 -3.09 28.16 -7.84
N ASN A 107 -3.38 29.27 -7.17
CA ASN A 107 -3.56 30.58 -7.81
C ASN A 107 -2.26 31.14 -8.40
N VAL A 108 -1.14 31.00 -7.69
CA VAL A 108 0.19 31.41 -8.20
C VAL A 108 0.57 30.59 -9.43
N LEU A 109 0.38 29.28 -9.39
CA LEU A 109 0.78 28.37 -10.46
C LEU A 109 -0.17 28.38 -11.67
N LYS A 110 -1.45 28.77 -11.48
CA LYS A 110 -2.42 28.99 -12.57
C LYS A 110 -1.94 30.02 -13.62
N ARG A 111 -0.94 30.84 -13.30
CA ARG A 111 -0.30 31.73 -14.29
C ARG A 111 0.33 30.99 -15.48
N PHE A 112 0.78 29.75 -15.26
CA PHE A 112 1.43 28.90 -16.27
C PHE A 112 0.60 27.67 -16.65
N LEU A 113 -0.50 27.43 -15.94
CA LEU A 113 -1.26 26.18 -15.96
C LEU A 113 -2.75 26.48 -16.12
N SER A 114 -3.52 25.49 -16.58
CA SER A 114 -4.93 25.71 -16.88
C SER A 114 -5.84 25.51 -15.64
N LEU A 115 -7.16 25.68 -15.84
CA LEU A 115 -8.16 25.31 -14.83
C LEU A 115 -8.09 23.83 -14.45
N ARG A 116 -7.63 22.94 -15.36
CA ARG A 116 -7.45 21.51 -15.11
C ARG A 116 -6.46 21.25 -14.00
N PHE A 117 -5.31 21.90 -14.04
CA PHE A 117 -4.33 21.84 -12.96
C PHE A 117 -4.96 22.22 -11.62
N VAL A 118 -5.70 23.34 -11.56
CA VAL A 118 -6.30 23.83 -10.31
C VAL A 118 -7.26 22.80 -9.72
N VAL A 119 -8.13 22.21 -10.55
CA VAL A 119 -9.10 21.20 -10.08
C VAL A 119 -8.42 19.92 -9.63
N VAL A 120 -7.48 19.37 -10.42
CA VAL A 120 -6.77 18.14 -10.06
C VAL A 120 -5.91 18.36 -8.80
N PHE A 121 -5.20 19.48 -8.72
CA PHE A 121 -4.35 19.80 -7.58
C PHE A 121 -5.18 19.94 -6.30
N LEU A 122 -6.25 20.74 -6.31
CA LEU A 122 -7.08 20.94 -5.12
C LEU A 122 -7.85 19.66 -4.74
N ALA A 123 -8.28 18.84 -5.71
CA ALA A 123 -8.93 17.57 -5.43
C ALA A 123 -8.02 16.56 -4.71
N LEU A 124 -6.72 16.55 -5.01
CA LEU A 124 -5.75 15.68 -4.34
C LEU A 124 -5.21 16.30 -3.06
N ALA A 125 -4.69 17.52 -3.15
CA ALA A 125 -3.96 18.15 -2.05
C ALA A 125 -4.84 18.45 -0.84
N SER A 126 -6.13 18.77 -1.05
CA SER A 126 -7.03 19.08 0.08
C SER A 126 -7.24 17.90 1.02
N PHE A 127 -7.15 16.67 0.51
CA PHE A 127 -7.45 15.44 1.25
C PHE A 127 -6.21 14.55 1.32
N PRO A 128 -5.25 14.84 2.23
CA PRO A 128 -3.99 14.09 2.32
C PRO A 128 -4.15 12.65 2.79
N SER A 129 -3.93 11.67 1.90
CA SER A 129 -3.83 10.24 2.30
C SER A 129 -2.56 9.95 3.09
N ILE A 130 -1.45 10.60 2.75
CA ILE A 130 -0.24 10.67 3.57
C ILE A 130 -0.12 12.09 4.08
N ALA A 131 0.36 12.25 5.31
CA ALA A 131 0.25 13.47 6.12
C ALA A 131 -1.16 13.84 6.61
N SER A 132 -2.10 12.91 6.61
CA SER A 132 -3.44 13.10 7.20
C SER A 132 -3.40 13.61 8.64
N THR A 133 -2.39 13.19 9.41
CA THR A 133 -2.12 13.64 10.77
C THR A 133 -1.96 15.15 10.89
N VAL A 134 -1.53 15.84 9.83
CA VAL A 134 -1.43 17.31 9.81
C VAL A 134 -2.79 17.98 9.91
N ILE A 135 -3.83 17.29 9.46
CA ILE A 135 -5.21 17.72 9.61
C ILE A 135 -5.79 17.18 10.91
N PHE A 136 -5.52 15.92 11.24
CA PHE A 136 -6.23 15.27 12.35
C PHE A 136 -5.66 15.57 13.74
N SER A 137 -4.32 15.56 13.95
CA SER A 137 -3.69 15.93 15.25
C SER A 137 -3.64 17.45 15.40
N ILE A 138 -4.81 18.01 15.67
CA ILE A 138 -5.19 19.42 15.50
C ILE A 138 -4.43 20.41 16.36
N ALA A 139 -3.96 20.02 17.55
CA ALA A 139 -3.20 20.94 18.40
C ALA A 139 -1.73 20.92 18.01
N THR A 140 -1.13 19.74 17.96
CA THR A 140 0.31 19.58 17.72
C THR A 140 0.68 19.90 16.27
N GLN A 141 -0.18 19.59 15.30
CA GLN A 141 0.08 19.86 13.88
C GLN A 141 -0.42 21.22 13.40
N LEU A 142 -1.07 22.01 14.25
CA LEU A 142 -1.38 23.41 13.96
C LEU A 142 -0.12 24.21 13.54
N VAL A 143 1.00 23.91 14.20
CA VAL A 143 2.32 24.49 13.89
C VAL A 143 2.78 24.10 12.48
N GLY A 144 2.48 22.87 12.04
CA GLY A 144 2.81 22.37 10.70
C GLY A 144 2.03 23.08 9.61
N VAL A 145 0.71 23.16 9.74
CA VAL A 145 -0.13 23.90 8.78
C VAL A 145 0.17 25.40 8.79
N ALA A 146 0.50 26.00 9.94
CA ALA A 146 0.92 27.40 10.01
C ALA A 146 2.26 27.63 9.28
N SER A 147 3.23 26.73 9.43
CA SER A 147 4.50 26.80 8.68
C SER A 147 4.25 26.76 7.17
N ILE A 148 3.38 25.85 6.70
CA ILE A 148 2.99 25.73 5.28
C ILE A 148 2.26 26.98 4.80
N PHE A 149 1.42 27.58 5.64
CA PHE A 149 0.74 28.83 5.35
C PHE A 149 1.72 29.99 5.14
N PHE A 150 2.67 30.18 6.06
CA PHE A 150 3.72 31.20 5.89
C PHE A 150 4.56 30.95 4.63
N TRP A 151 4.90 29.70 4.33
CA TRP A 151 5.60 29.35 3.09
C TRP A 151 4.76 29.68 1.84
N SER A 152 3.47 29.37 1.83
CA SER A 152 2.60 29.66 0.69
C SER A 152 2.45 31.16 0.45
N LEU A 153 2.34 31.96 1.52
CA LEU A 153 2.35 33.43 1.44
C LEU A 153 3.69 33.95 0.94
N SER A 154 4.82 33.37 1.38
CA SER A 154 6.14 33.69 0.85
C SER A 154 6.18 33.51 -0.67
N PHE A 155 5.62 32.40 -1.16
CA PHE A 155 5.57 32.08 -2.58
C PHE A 155 4.67 33.06 -3.36
N LEU A 156 3.55 33.48 -2.77
CA LEU A 156 2.70 34.53 -3.32
C LEU A 156 3.43 35.87 -3.43
N LEU A 157 4.14 36.31 -2.39
CA LEU A 157 4.91 37.56 -2.44
C LEU A 157 6.03 37.48 -3.49
N LEU A 158 6.67 36.32 -3.64
CA LEU A 158 7.64 36.09 -4.70
C LEU A 158 7.03 36.27 -6.10
N ASP A 159 5.85 35.70 -6.38
CA ASP A 159 5.15 35.92 -7.66
C ASP A 159 4.79 37.40 -7.87
N ARG A 160 4.33 38.11 -6.82
CA ARG A 160 4.08 39.56 -6.90
C ARG A 160 5.33 40.36 -7.25
N HIS A 161 6.48 39.99 -6.67
CA HIS A 161 7.77 40.58 -7.03
C HIS A 161 8.12 40.33 -8.50
N LEU A 162 7.99 39.09 -8.97
CA LEU A 162 8.27 38.70 -10.36
C LEU A 162 7.27 39.32 -11.35
N ALA A 163 6.08 39.70 -10.90
CA ALA A 163 5.12 40.51 -11.65
C ALA A 163 5.45 42.02 -11.68
N GLY A 164 6.58 42.45 -11.11
CA GLY A 164 7.05 43.85 -11.18
C GLY A 164 6.58 44.75 -10.03
N LYS A 165 5.97 44.21 -8.96
CA LYS A 165 5.43 45.03 -7.85
C LYS A 165 6.47 45.60 -6.86
N GLY A 166 7.76 45.40 -7.10
CA GLY A 166 8.85 45.99 -6.30
C GLY A 166 9.59 45.02 -5.38
N ARG A 167 10.69 45.51 -4.76
CA ARG A 167 11.62 44.70 -3.95
C ARG A 167 11.11 44.37 -2.55
N LEU A 168 10.18 45.14 -2.00
CA LEU A 168 9.60 44.89 -0.68
C LEU A 168 8.89 43.52 -0.62
N TYR A 169 8.26 43.10 -1.72
CA TYR A 169 7.66 41.77 -1.86
C TYR A 169 8.71 40.64 -1.79
N LEU A 170 9.90 40.84 -2.35
CA LEU A 170 10.99 39.87 -2.26
C LEU A 170 11.53 39.76 -0.83
N ALA A 171 11.73 40.90 -0.16
CA ALA A 171 12.13 40.92 1.24
C ALA A 171 11.08 40.24 2.14
N GLY A 172 9.79 40.54 1.91
CA GLY A 172 8.67 39.89 2.60
C GLY A 172 8.61 38.39 2.32
N SER A 173 8.94 37.95 1.11
CA SER A 173 9.04 36.52 0.78
C SER A 173 10.09 35.82 1.65
N TYR A 174 11.29 36.38 1.79
CA TYR A 174 12.33 35.79 2.65
C TYR A 174 12.00 35.85 4.13
N PHE A 175 11.40 36.93 4.59
CA PHE A 175 10.91 37.02 5.96
C PHE A 175 9.90 35.91 6.27
N LEU A 176 8.96 35.64 5.36
CA LEU A 176 7.98 34.59 5.52
C LEU A 176 8.56 33.17 5.41
N VAL A 177 9.61 32.95 4.59
CA VAL A 177 10.37 31.69 4.62
C VAL A 177 11.03 31.49 5.98
N LEU A 178 11.71 32.52 6.48
CA LEU A 178 12.34 32.47 7.80
C LEU A 178 11.30 32.16 8.89
N LEU A 179 10.16 32.85 8.87
CA LEU A 179 9.05 32.62 9.80
C LEU A 179 8.51 31.19 9.69
N SER A 180 8.35 30.66 8.47
CA SER A 180 7.94 29.27 8.20
C SER A 180 8.91 28.27 8.86
N LEU A 181 10.21 28.39 8.61
CA LEU A 181 11.21 27.45 9.14
C LEU A 181 11.41 27.58 10.66
N LEU A 182 11.27 28.78 11.22
CA LEU A 182 11.26 29.00 12.68
C LEU A 182 9.99 28.46 13.36
N THR A 183 8.92 28.22 12.59
CA THR A 183 7.68 27.59 13.05
C THR A 183 7.79 26.07 12.97
N TYR A 184 8.15 25.52 11.82
CA TYR A 184 8.38 24.09 11.60
C TYR A 184 9.20 23.90 10.32
N GLU A 185 10.27 23.11 10.40
CA GLU A 185 11.15 22.71 9.30
C GLU A 185 10.48 21.90 8.17
N ILE A 186 9.19 21.55 8.28
CA ILE A 186 8.52 20.67 7.31
C ILE A 186 8.51 21.24 5.90
N THR A 187 8.54 22.57 5.74
CA THR A 187 8.56 23.28 4.46
C THR A 187 9.93 23.35 3.80
N LEU A 188 11.00 22.89 4.46
CA LEU A 188 12.36 22.92 3.93
C LEU A 188 12.49 22.32 2.50
N PRO A 189 11.87 21.17 2.18
CA PRO A 189 11.91 20.64 0.81
C PRO A 189 11.20 21.52 -0.23
N LEU A 190 10.21 22.29 0.20
CA LEU A 190 9.40 23.12 -0.69
C LEU A 190 10.14 24.40 -1.11
N LEU A 191 11.26 24.75 -0.47
CA LEU A 191 12.07 25.92 -0.83
C LEU A 191 12.68 25.81 -2.23
N ALA A 192 12.79 24.59 -2.78
CA ALA A 192 13.16 24.39 -4.18
C ALA A 192 12.20 25.15 -5.12
N LEU A 193 10.92 25.22 -4.78
CA LEU A 193 9.95 26.01 -5.53
C LEU A 193 10.27 27.51 -5.43
N ASN A 194 10.57 28.05 -4.24
CA ASN A 194 10.93 29.46 -4.08
C ASN A 194 12.20 29.85 -4.85
N VAL A 195 13.22 28.98 -4.87
CA VAL A 195 14.49 29.26 -5.54
C VAL A 195 14.35 29.15 -7.06
N LEU A 196 13.64 28.12 -7.55
CA LEU A 196 13.63 27.81 -8.98
C LEU A 196 12.43 28.40 -9.73
N TYR A 197 11.33 28.75 -9.06
CA TYR A 197 10.20 29.41 -9.71
C TYR A 197 10.57 30.69 -10.49
N PRO A 198 11.46 31.58 -10.00
CA PRO A 198 11.95 32.73 -10.77
C PRO A 198 12.59 32.37 -12.13
N ALA A 199 13.08 31.14 -12.30
CA ALA A 199 13.62 30.67 -13.59
C ALA A 199 12.57 30.66 -14.70
N LEU A 200 11.30 30.42 -14.37
CA LEU A 200 10.20 30.34 -15.34
C LEU A 200 9.89 31.70 -16.01
N PHE A 201 10.41 32.78 -15.44
CA PHE A 201 10.25 34.15 -15.93
C PHE A 201 11.44 34.61 -16.78
N GLN A 202 12.53 33.84 -16.84
CA GLN A 202 13.70 34.20 -17.61
C GLN A 202 13.53 33.74 -19.07
N PRO A 203 13.62 34.66 -20.05
CA PRO A 203 13.51 34.28 -21.47
C PRO A 203 14.77 33.56 -21.98
N ALA A 204 15.96 33.84 -21.42
CA ALA A 204 17.21 33.17 -21.76
C ALA A 204 18.21 33.19 -20.60
N TRP A 205 19.03 32.13 -20.50
CA TRP A 205 20.10 32.03 -19.51
C TRP A 205 21.42 32.55 -20.07
N SER A 206 21.86 33.70 -19.54
CA SER A 206 23.20 34.25 -19.78
C SER A 206 24.03 34.18 -18.50
N ARG A 207 25.36 34.37 -18.58
CA ARG A 207 26.22 34.50 -17.38
C ARG A 207 25.69 35.55 -16.41
N THR A 208 25.18 36.68 -16.92
CA THR A 208 24.62 37.76 -16.10
C THR A 208 23.31 37.35 -15.43
N THR A 209 22.42 36.68 -16.17
CA THR A 209 21.14 36.18 -15.63
C THR A 209 21.38 35.12 -14.54
N VAL A 210 22.33 34.20 -14.76
CA VAL A 210 22.72 33.19 -13.76
C VAL A 210 23.26 33.87 -12.50
N LYS A 211 24.23 34.79 -12.62
CA LYS A 211 24.76 35.55 -11.47
C LYS A 211 23.67 36.26 -10.68
N ARG A 212 22.73 36.91 -11.39
CA ARG A 212 21.59 37.59 -10.77
C ARG A 212 20.68 36.60 -10.05
N HIS A 213 20.35 35.47 -10.65
CA HIS A 213 19.50 34.45 -10.03
C HIS A 213 20.15 33.87 -8.77
N LEU A 214 21.45 33.58 -8.84
CA LEU A 214 22.24 33.13 -7.68
C LEU A 214 22.23 34.16 -6.56
N ALA A 215 22.53 35.42 -6.87
CA ALA A 215 22.63 36.49 -5.88
C ALA A 215 21.27 36.86 -5.26
N LEU A 216 20.19 36.83 -6.04
CA LEU A 216 18.88 37.25 -5.56
C LEU A 216 18.06 36.14 -4.94
N TYR A 217 18.18 34.88 -5.40
CA TYR A 217 17.28 33.79 -5.00
C TYR A 217 18.00 32.65 -4.28
N LEU A 218 19.13 32.18 -4.80
CA LEU A 218 19.83 31.05 -4.19
C LEU A 218 20.60 31.45 -2.92
N ALA A 219 21.45 32.47 -2.99
CA ALA A 219 22.32 32.86 -1.88
C ALA A 219 21.54 33.34 -0.64
N PRO A 220 20.50 34.20 -0.77
CA PRO A 220 19.69 34.59 0.39
C PRO A 220 18.95 33.39 1.01
N MET A 221 18.42 32.47 0.19
CA MET A 221 17.78 31.26 0.69
C MET A 221 18.77 30.35 1.42
N GLY A 222 19.98 30.18 0.86
CA GLY A 222 21.07 29.46 1.50
C GLY A 222 21.47 30.09 2.84
N GLY A 223 21.48 31.42 2.93
CA GLY A 223 21.69 32.16 4.18
C GLY A 223 20.60 31.88 5.22
N VAL A 224 19.31 31.90 4.82
CA VAL A 224 18.19 31.57 5.71
C VAL A 224 18.30 30.13 6.22
N VAL A 225 18.55 29.16 5.34
CA VAL A 225 18.71 27.75 5.72
C VAL A 225 19.92 27.58 6.67
N THR A 226 21.04 28.24 6.37
CA THR A 226 22.25 28.19 7.21
C THR A 226 21.96 28.76 8.61
N LEU A 227 21.25 29.89 8.69
CA LEU A 227 20.87 30.51 9.96
C LEU A 227 19.98 29.59 10.80
N ILE A 228 18.99 28.94 10.17
CA ILE A 228 18.12 27.96 10.84
C ILE A 228 18.91 26.76 11.33
N LEU A 229 19.83 26.24 10.51
CA LEU A 229 20.70 25.13 10.91
C LEU A 229 21.60 25.52 12.09
N LEU A 230 22.22 26.71 12.07
CA LEU A 230 23.02 27.21 13.18
C LEU A 230 22.18 27.35 14.45
N LEU A 231 20.97 27.90 14.35
CA LEU A 231 20.05 27.99 15.47
C LEU A 231 19.75 26.60 16.04
N GLN A 232 19.33 25.65 15.20
CA GLN A 232 18.89 24.32 15.64
C GLN A 232 20.02 23.39 16.09
N LYS A 233 21.24 23.57 15.57
CA LYS A 233 22.38 22.67 15.81
C LYS A 233 23.42 23.20 16.78
N VAL A 234 23.56 24.51 16.88
CA VAL A 234 24.60 25.14 17.70
C VAL A 234 23.96 25.84 18.89
N VAL A 235 22.98 26.69 18.65
CA VAL A 235 22.40 27.52 19.70
C VAL A 235 21.47 26.70 20.59
N MET A 236 20.45 26.04 20.02
CA MET A 236 19.42 25.35 20.79
C MET A 236 19.93 24.21 21.68
N PRO A 237 20.88 23.35 21.26
CA PRO A 237 21.40 22.29 22.13
C PRO A 237 22.08 22.80 23.42
N ALA A 238 22.52 24.05 23.48
CA ALA A 238 23.07 24.65 24.70
C ALA A 238 22.01 24.98 25.76
N PHE A 239 20.72 25.01 25.39
CA PHE A 239 19.61 25.43 26.27
C PHE A 239 18.51 24.37 26.44
N MET A 240 18.52 23.31 25.63
CA MET A 240 17.45 22.31 25.60
C MET A 240 17.71 21.12 26.51
N THR A 241 16.64 20.62 27.13
CA THR A 241 16.64 19.35 27.88
C THR A 241 16.26 18.14 27.02
N VAL A 242 15.82 18.37 25.77
CA VAL A 242 15.37 17.35 24.82
C VAL A 242 16.30 17.32 23.59
N TYR A 243 16.63 16.13 23.10
CA TYR A 243 17.55 15.92 21.96
C TYR A 243 17.10 16.68 20.69
N SER A 244 18.06 17.33 20.02
CA SER A 244 17.86 17.96 18.69
C SER A 244 17.55 16.90 17.63
N ARG A 245 16.41 17.03 16.92
CA ARG A 245 15.89 16.03 15.95
C ARG A 245 16.69 15.87 14.67
N PHE A 246 17.64 16.76 14.40
CA PHE A 246 18.64 16.52 13.38
C PHE A 246 19.90 16.03 14.10
N SER A 247 20.15 14.73 14.13
CA SER A 247 21.46 14.18 14.49
C SER A 247 21.91 13.34 13.30
N PRO A 248 23.00 13.71 12.59
CA PRO A 248 23.43 12.92 11.44
C PRO A 248 23.83 11.53 11.94
N GLY A 249 23.03 10.53 11.58
CA GLY A 249 23.42 9.13 11.74
C GLY A 249 24.60 8.80 10.81
N PRO A 250 25.25 7.63 10.99
CA PRO A 250 26.30 7.17 10.08
C PRO A 250 25.81 7.15 8.62
N LEU A 251 26.72 7.39 7.66
CA LEU A 251 26.41 7.50 6.23
C LEU A 251 25.61 6.30 5.67
N SER A 252 25.80 5.11 6.25
CA SER A 252 25.04 3.90 5.95
C SER A 252 23.52 4.08 6.15
N ASN A 253 23.11 4.92 7.09
CA ASN A 253 21.71 5.20 7.40
C ASN A 253 21.07 6.13 6.38
N CYS A 254 21.85 6.94 5.64
CA CYS A 254 21.32 7.84 4.63
C CYS A 254 20.69 7.07 3.46
N LEU A 255 21.39 6.05 2.94
CA LEU A 255 20.87 5.19 1.88
C LEU A 255 19.67 4.39 2.39
N HIS A 256 19.74 3.83 3.60
CA HIS A 256 18.62 3.13 4.21
C HIS A 256 17.37 4.03 4.29
N ASN A 257 17.50 5.24 4.83
CA ASN A 257 16.38 6.16 4.99
C ASN A 257 15.80 6.62 3.64
N PHE A 258 16.65 6.88 2.65
CA PHE A 258 16.18 7.15 1.28
C PHE A 258 15.38 5.97 0.71
N LEU A 259 15.88 4.74 0.87
CA LEU A 259 15.18 3.53 0.43
C LEU A 259 13.86 3.32 1.19
N THR A 260 13.80 3.61 2.49
CA THR A 260 12.53 3.58 3.24
C THR A 260 11.53 4.60 2.73
N TRP A 261 11.99 5.79 2.30
CA TRP A 261 11.13 6.79 1.67
C TRP A 261 10.62 6.34 0.30
N CYS A 262 11.47 5.74 -0.53
CA CYS A 262 11.02 5.09 -1.77
C CYS A 262 10.00 3.99 -1.51
N TRP A 263 10.25 3.13 -0.51
CA TRP A 263 9.32 2.07 -0.11
C TRP A 263 7.98 2.62 0.36
N ALA A 264 7.99 3.66 1.18
CA ALA A 264 6.78 4.32 1.64
C ALA A 264 5.91 4.78 0.46
N LEU A 265 6.51 5.35 -0.59
CA LEU A 265 5.79 5.84 -1.76
C LEU A 265 5.37 4.76 -2.75
N LEU A 266 6.24 3.77 -3.00
CA LEU A 266 6.04 2.79 -4.08
C LEU A 266 5.32 1.52 -3.59
N VAL A 267 5.27 1.29 -2.28
CA VAL A 267 4.67 0.08 -1.69
C VAL A 267 3.63 0.45 -0.65
N ASP A 268 4.02 1.13 0.44
CA ASP A 268 3.13 1.30 1.59
C ASP A 268 1.92 2.21 1.22
N LEU A 269 2.13 3.28 0.45
CA LEU A 269 1.07 4.20 0.01
C LEU A 269 0.05 3.50 -0.94
N PRO A 270 0.44 2.83 -2.03
CA PRO A 270 -0.50 2.07 -2.85
C PRO A 270 -1.30 1.03 -2.07
N LEU A 271 -0.64 0.29 -1.16
CA LEU A 271 -1.32 -0.65 -0.28
C LEU A 271 -2.35 0.06 0.61
N LEU A 272 -1.98 1.18 1.24
CA LEU A 272 -2.88 1.97 2.07
C LEU A 272 -4.11 2.45 1.27
N LEU A 273 -3.90 2.96 0.05
CA LEU A 273 -4.97 3.40 -0.84
C LEU A 273 -5.91 2.23 -1.22
N LEU A 274 -5.38 1.08 -1.61
CA LEU A 274 -6.19 -0.08 -2.00
C LEU A 274 -6.99 -0.66 -0.83
N ASN A 275 -6.38 -0.81 0.34
CA ASN A 275 -7.06 -1.32 1.54
C ASN A 275 -8.17 -0.38 2.03
N SER A 276 -8.05 0.92 1.75
CA SER A 276 -9.11 1.87 2.11
C SER A 276 -10.40 1.61 1.34
N VAL A 277 -10.32 1.22 0.07
CA VAL A 277 -11.48 0.85 -0.76
C VAL A 277 -12.19 -0.34 -0.15
N GLN A 278 -11.45 -1.39 0.18
CA GLN A 278 -11.98 -2.57 0.86
C GLN A 278 -12.73 -2.18 2.15
N THR A 279 -12.12 -1.30 2.96
CA THR A 279 -12.73 -0.83 4.21
C THR A 279 -14.03 -0.05 3.96
N VAL A 280 -14.07 0.78 2.92
CA VAL A 280 -15.29 1.50 2.51
C VAL A 280 -16.38 0.51 2.09
N PHE A 281 -16.07 -0.58 1.38
CA PHE A 281 -17.08 -1.48 0.80
C PHE A 281 -17.49 -2.70 1.67
N GLU A 282 -16.60 -3.29 2.48
CA GLU A 282 -16.82 -4.59 3.16
C GLU A 282 -17.44 -4.55 4.56
N PHE A 283 -17.51 -3.38 5.22
CA PHE A 283 -17.91 -3.33 6.63
C PHE A 283 -19.36 -3.82 6.85
N ARG A 284 -19.52 -4.97 7.55
CA ARG A 284 -20.80 -5.61 7.92
C ARG A 284 -21.53 -4.92 9.07
N SER A 285 -20.92 -3.93 9.72
CA SER A 285 -21.49 -3.19 10.86
C SER A 285 -21.18 -1.69 10.79
N GLY A 286 -21.92 -0.92 9.98
CA GLY A 286 -22.17 0.51 10.23
C GLY A 286 -21.26 1.54 9.52
N ASP A 287 -21.71 2.08 8.38
CA ASP A 287 -22.34 3.41 8.26
C ASP A 287 -22.62 3.67 6.76
N PRO A 288 -23.89 3.61 6.31
CA PRO A 288 -24.28 3.93 4.93
C PRO A 288 -23.78 5.31 4.45
N SER A 289 -23.52 6.23 5.39
CA SER A 289 -23.07 7.59 5.11
C SER A 289 -21.69 7.63 4.44
N LEU A 290 -20.75 6.78 4.85
CA LEU A 290 -19.38 6.77 4.33
C LEU A 290 -19.32 6.29 2.88
N LYS A 291 -20.05 5.19 2.59
CA LYS A 291 -20.20 4.63 1.25
C LYS A 291 -20.91 5.61 0.31
N GLY A 292 -22.02 6.18 0.77
CA GLY A 292 -22.78 7.18 0.02
C GLY A 292 -21.96 8.43 -0.28
N ALA A 293 -21.22 8.95 0.71
CA ALA A 293 -20.34 10.10 0.54
C ALA A 293 -19.18 9.81 -0.43
N ALA A 294 -18.55 8.63 -0.34
CA ALA A 294 -17.48 8.23 -1.27
C ALA A 294 -17.97 8.26 -2.72
N LEU A 295 -19.11 7.62 -2.97
CA LEU A 295 -19.69 7.51 -4.31
C LEU A 295 -20.19 8.86 -4.83
N LEU A 296 -20.82 9.68 -3.98
CA LEU A 296 -21.26 11.02 -4.34
C LEU A 296 -20.09 11.94 -4.70
N LEU A 297 -19.02 11.93 -3.90
CA LEU A 297 -17.81 12.71 -4.16
C LEU A 297 -17.09 12.20 -5.41
N ALA A 298 -17.03 10.88 -5.62
CA ALA A 298 -16.51 10.29 -6.84
C ALA A 298 -17.28 10.80 -8.06
N LEU A 299 -18.61 10.74 -8.03
CA LEU A 299 -19.46 11.24 -9.11
C LEU A 299 -19.23 12.73 -9.36
N LEU A 300 -19.15 13.53 -8.29
CA LEU A 300 -18.88 14.97 -8.36
C LEU A 300 -17.51 15.26 -9.01
N PHE A 301 -16.45 14.55 -8.63
CA PHE A 301 -15.13 14.69 -9.25
C PHE A 301 -15.10 14.16 -10.70
N ALA A 302 -15.83 13.09 -11.02
CA ALA A 302 -15.96 12.61 -12.40
C ALA A 302 -16.60 13.68 -13.30
N VAL A 303 -17.69 14.31 -12.83
CA VAL A 303 -18.36 15.40 -13.55
C VAL A 303 -17.44 16.61 -13.70
N LEU A 304 -16.69 16.97 -12.65
CA LEU A 304 -15.70 18.06 -12.70
C LEU A 304 -14.60 17.79 -13.72
N LEU A 305 -13.98 16.60 -13.68
CA LEU A 305 -12.90 16.22 -14.60
C LEU A 305 -13.40 16.14 -16.04
N TYR A 306 -14.62 15.64 -16.26
CA TYR A 306 -15.25 15.62 -17.57
C TYR A 306 -15.49 17.06 -18.08
N GLY A 307 -16.09 17.92 -17.25
CA GLY A 307 -16.39 19.31 -17.60
C GLY A 307 -15.13 20.13 -17.90
N VAL A 308 -14.10 20.00 -17.08
CA VAL A 308 -12.81 20.72 -17.27
C VAL A 308 -12.00 20.11 -18.42
N GLY A 309 -12.06 18.78 -18.59
CA GLY A 309 -11.49 18.09 -19.75
C GLY A 309 -12.03 18.64 -21.07
N ARG A 310 -13.34 18.91 -21.14
CA ARG A 310 -14.05 19.43 -22.32
C ARG A 310 -13.95 20.95 -22.49
N ALA A 311 -13.83 21.72 -21.41
CA ALA A 311 -13.65 23.17 -21.47
C ALA A 311 -12.23 23.59 -21.93
N ASN A 312 -11.23 22.77 -21.66
CA ASN A 312 -9.83 23.02 -22.07
C ASN A 312 -9.52 22.62 -23.52
N THR A 313 -10.43 21.97 -24.25
CA THR A 313 -10.20 21.68 -25.68
C THR A 313 -10.43 22.90 -26.57
N SER A 314 -11.12 23.94 -26.08
CA SER A 314 -11.45 25.14 -26.86
C SER A 314 -10.54 26.35 -26.58
N THR A 315 -9.63 26.27 -25.61
CA THR A 315 -8.73 27.39 -25.26
C THR A 315 -7.27 26.97 -25.33
N SER A 316 -6.67 27.24 -26.49
CA SER A 316 -5.24 27.32 -26.79
C SER A 316 -4.40 26.06 -26.53
N ALA A 317 -3.97 25.41 -27.61
CA ALA A 317 -2.60 24.90 -27.65
C ALA A 317 -1.70 26.07 -27.26
N GLY A 318 -1.17 26.06 -26.03
CA GLY A 318 -0.25 27.10 -25.59
C GLY A 318 0.89 27.23 -26.60
N THR A 319 1.40 28.45 -26.81
CA THR A 319 2.59 28.66 -27.63
C THR A 319 3.71 27.70 -27.19
N ALA A 320 4.65 27.33 -28.08
CA ALA A 320 5.75 26.44 -27.73
C ALA A 320 6.45 26.85 -26.42
N SER A 321 6.61 28.16 -26.22
CA SER A 321 7.12 28.78 -24.99
C SER A 321 6.32 28.47 -23.71
N GLN A 322 4.98 28.35 -23.79
CA GLN A 322 4.17 27.95 -22.63
C GLN A 322 4.31 26.48 -22.30
N ARG A 323 4.42 25.61 -23.32
CA ARG A 323 4.67 24.17 -23.10
C ARG A 323 6.04 23.94 -22.45
N GLU A 324 7.07 24.65 -22.89
CA GLU A 324 8.41 24.61 -22.29
C GLU A 324 8.39 25.02 -20.81
N LYS A 325 7.69 26.10 -20.45
CA LYS A 325 7.55 26.54 -19.05
C LYS A 325 6.87 25.49 -18.17
N LYS A 326 5.86 24.79 -18.68
CA LYS A 326 5.22 23.67 -17.97
C LYS A 326 6.18 22.50 -17.75
N ILE A 327 7.01 22.17 -18.75
CA ILE A 327 8.04 21.13 -18.64
C ILE A 327 9.12 21.53 -17.61
N HIS A 328 9.58 22.77 -17.63
CA HIS A 328 10.50 23.27 -16.61
C HIS A 328 9.89 23.21 -15.20
N LEU A 329 8.62 23.61 -15.04
CA LEU A 329 7.91 23.49 -13.77
C LEU A 329 7.80 22.03 -13.31
N LEU A 330 7.53 21.09 -14.22
CA LEU A 330 7.55 19.65 -13.93
C LEU A 330 8.93 19.20 -13.41
N GLY A 331 10.01 19.66 -14.04
CA GLY A 331 11.38 19.39 -13.58
C GLY A 331 11.66 19.95 -12.17
N ILE A 332 11.18 21.17 -11.88
CA ILE A 332 11.29 21.78 -10.53
C ILE A 332 10.53 20.93 -9.51
N ILE A 333 9.32 20.47 -9.84
CA ILE A 333 8.49 19.62 -8.96
C ILE A 333 9.18 18.28 -8.69
N LEU A 334 9.78 17.64 -9.70
CA LEU A 334 10.53 16.39 -9.53
C LEU A 334 11.74 16.58 -8.62
N LEU A 335 12.46 17.71 -8.75
CA LEU A 335 13.56 18.04 -7.85
C LEU A 335 13.07 18.30 -6.42
N ALA A 336 11.95 19.02 -6.25
CA ALA A 336 11.33 19.22 -4.94
C ALA A 336 10.91 17.89 -4.31
N LEU A 337 10.45 16.93 -5.11
CA LEU A 337 10.07 15.59 -4.65
C LEU A 337 11.30 14.81 -4.16
N PHE A 338 12.39 14.87 -4.92
CA PHE A 338 13.67 14.30 -4.49
C PHE A 338 14.17 14.94 -3.19
N LEU A 339 14.11 16.26 -3.07
CA LEU A 339 14.50 16.99 -1.86
C LEU A 339 13.57 16.69 -0.67
N ALA A 340 12.32 16.26 -0.89
CA ALA A 340 11.44 15.82 0.19
C ALA A 340 11.98 14.58 0.92
N SER A 341 12.78 13.74 0.25
CA SER A 341 13.48 12.63 0.89
C SER A 341 14.55 13.08 1.89
N PHE A 342 15.09 14.30 1.75
CA PHE A 342 16.18 14.79 2.60
C PHE A 342 15.75 15.00 4.05
N LEU A 343 14.47 15.29 4.30
CA LEU A 343 13.95 15.33 5.67
C LEU A 343 14.24 14.03 6.42
N TYR A 344 14.08 12.88 5.76
CA TYR A 344 14.30 11.55 6.32
C TYR A 344 15.77 11.14 6.36
N ILE A 345 16.52 11.51 5.31
CA ILE A 345 17.96 11.29 5.24
C ILE A 345 18.65 12.02 6.40
N LEU A 346 18.23 13.24 6.71
CA LEU A 346 18.86 14.10 7.71
C LEU A 346 18.31 13.92 9.13
N SER A 347 17.06 13.46 9.29
CA SER A 347 16.46 13.23 10.61
C SER A 347 16.87 11.90 11.26
N GLY A 348 17.37 10.94 10.47
CA GLY A 348 17.66 9.59 10.96
C GLY A 348 16.43 8.70 11.15
N SER A 349 15.22 9.21 10.85
CA SER A 349 13.96 8.46 10.96
C SER A 349 13.50 7.93 9.60
N GLY A 350 13.09 6.67 9.51
CA GLY A 350 12.49 6.11 8.30
C GLY A 350 11.13 6.74 7.97
N ALA A 351 10.81 6.86 6.69
CA ALA A 351 9.52 7.37 6.25
C ALA A 351 8.38 6.39 6.54
N GLN A 352 7.23 6.90 6.95
CA GLN A 352 6.04 6.10 7.23
C GLN A 352 4.80 6.78 6.64
N VAL A 353 3.91 5.99 6.04
CA VAL A 353 2.63 6.47 5.45
C VAL A 353 1.46 6.43 6.42
N ALA A 354 1.69 5.90 7.62
CA ALA A 354 0.69 5.60 8.63
C ALA A 354 1.17 6.08 10.00
N GLY A 355 0.22 6.28 10.91
CA GLY A 355 0.43 6.69 12.29
C GLY A 355 0.89 8.14 12.42
N TYR A 356 1.17 8.52 13.66
CA TYR A 356 1.68 9.85 14.00
C TYR A 356 2.94 10.28 13.21
N PRO A 357 3.91 9.40 12.88
CA PRO A 357 5.08 9.77 12.07
C PRO A 357 4.77 10.22 10.65
N ASN A 358 3.60 9.87 10.09
CA ASN A 358 3.15 10.26 8.75
C ASN A 358 3.12 11.78 8.53
N ARG A 359 3.09 12.59 9.61
CA ARG A 359 3.20 14.05 9.52
C ARG A 359 4.44 14.51 8.76
N GLY A 360 5.55 13.75 8.79
CA GLY A 360 6.75 14.10 8.02
C GLY A 360 6.53 14.11 6.51
N MET A 361 5.50 13.42 6.01
CA MET A 361 5.24 13.25 4.58
C MET A 361 4.52 14.45 3.95
N THR A 362 4.28 15.53 4.69
CA THR A 362 3.42 16.64 4.23
C THR A 362 3.95 17.32 2.98
N SER A 363 5.24 17.65 2.96
CA SER A 363 5.87 18.24 1.78
C SER A 363 5.90 17.26 0.61
N THR A 364 6.14 15.97 0.88
CA THR A 364 6.01 14.91 -0.12
C THR A 364 4.62 14.88 -0.74
N TRP A 365 3.56 14.98 0.08
CA TRP A 365 2.18 14.97 -0.40
C TRP A 365 1.85 16.16 -1.30
N ILE A 366 2.20 17.38 -0.87
CA ILE A 366 1.96 18.60 -1.66
C ILE A 366 2.65 18.47 -3.03
N VAL A 367 3.89 17.99 -3.05
CA VAL A 367 4.66 17.84 -4.29
C VAL A 367 4.12 16.70 -5.17
N LEU A 368 3.65 15.58 -4.60
CA LEU A 368 2.98 14.52 -5.36
C LEU A 368 1.68 15.02 -6.01
N ALA A 369 0.87 15.79 -5.27
CA ALA A 369 -0.34 16.40 -5.82
C ALA A 369 -0.01 17.37 -6.96
N LEU A 370 1.05 18.19 -6.82
CA LEU A 370 1.56 19.05 -7.90
C LEU A 370 2.03 18.24 -9.11
N LEU A 371 2.75 17.13 -8.88
CA LEU A 371 3.26 16.26 -9.94
C LEU A 371 2.12 15.68 -10.78
N VAL A 372 1.10 15.12 -10.13
CA VAL A 372 -0.09 14.57 -10.82
C VAL A 372 -0.83 15.68 -11.56
N ALA A 373 -1.04 16.83 -10.93
CA ALA A 373 -1.80 17.92 -11.53
C ALA A 373 -1.10 18.57 -12.74
N VAL A 374 0.22 18.78 -12.69
CA VAL A 374 1.00 19.32 -13.82
C VAL A 374 1.11 18.31 -14.95
N THR A 375 1.27 17.02 -14.64
CA THR A 375 1.27 15.94 -15.64
C THR A 375 -0.08 15.87 -16.35
N ALA A 376 -1.18 15.93 -15.59
CA ALA A 376 -2.54 16.00 -16.12
C ALA A 376 -2.78 17.25 -16.98
N ASP A 377 -2.15 18.38 -16.66
CA ASP A 377 -2.23 19.60 -17.46
C ASP A 377 -1.48 19.47 -18.81
N LEU A 378 -0.35 18.75 -18.81
CA LEU A 378 0.53 18.57 -19.98
C LEU A 378 0.08 17.48 -20.96
N PHE A 379 -0.40 16.35 -20.46
CA PHE A 379 -0.54 15.11 -21.24
C PHE A 379 -1.96 14.54 -21.23
N TRP A 380 -2.97 15.39 -21.06
CA TRP A 380 -4.36 14.95 -20.89
C TRP A 380 -4.91 14.15 -22.09
N ASP A 381 -5.18 12.88 -21.85
CA ASP A 381 -5.92 11.98 -22.72
C ASP A 381 -6.92 11.14 -21.90
N LEU A 382 -7.70 10.27 -22.56
CA LEU A 382 -8.70 9.46 -21.85
C LEU A 382 -8.05 8.48 -20.84
N PRO A 383 -6.98 7.73 -21.17
CA PRO A 383 -6.27 6.90 -20.19
C PRO A 383 -5.79 7.67 -18.96
N LEU A 384 -5.15 8.83 -19.15
CA LEU A 384 -4.66 9.66 -18.05
C LEU A 384 -5.81 10.26 -17.24
N ALA A 385 -6.90 10.65 -17.88
CA ALA A 385 -8.09 11.15 -17.19
C ALA A 385 -8.70 10.07 -16.26
N VAL A 386 -8.78 8.82 -16.73
CA VAL A 386 -9.25 7.67 -15.93
C VAL A 386 -8.29 7.42 -14.76
N LEU A 387 -6.97 7.47 -15.00
CA LEU A 387 -5.98 7.28 -13.95
C LEU A 387 -6.07 8.38 -12.87
N VAL A 388 -6.17 9.65 -13.28
CA VAL A 388 -6.31 10.78 -12.35
C VAL A 388 -7.61 10.68 -11.56
N PHE A 389 -8.70 10.29 -12.21
CA PHE A 389 -9.97 10.04 -11.53
C PHE A 389 -9.83 8.93 -10.49
N LEU A 390 -9.23 7.79 -10.86
CA LEU A 390 -9.00 6.68 -9.94
C LEU A 390 -8.13 7.10 -8.75
N LEU A 391 -7.07 7.88 -8.98
CA LEU A 391 -6.22 8.40 -7.91
C LEU A 391 -6.99 9.31 -6.95
N ILE A 392 -7.83 10.22 -7.46
CA ILE A 392 -8.69 11.07 -6.63
C ILE A 392 -9.68 10.22 -5.83
N PHE A 393 -10.30 9.23 -6.46
CA PHE A 393 -11.24 8.32 -5.80
C PHE A 393 -10.58 7.53 -4.66
N LEU A 394 -9.46 6.87 -4.94
CA LEU A 394 -8.67 6.12 -3.96
C LEU A 394 -8.22 7.02 -2.80
N ASN A 395 -7.76 8.23 -3.12
CA ASN A 395 -7.32 9.22 -2.14
C ASN A 395 -8.47 9.63 -1.20
N LEU A 396 -9.67 9.88 -1.75
CA LEU A 396 -10.85 10.24 -0.97
C LEU A 396 -11.29 9.09 -0.07
N CYS A 397 -11.38 7.86 -0.59
CA CYS A 397 -11.68 6.68 0.23
C CYS A 397 -10.69 6.57 1.40
N CYS A 398 -9.40 6.70 1.11
CA CYS A 398 -8.35 6.62 2.12
C CYS A 398 -8.47 7.71 3.17
N PHE A 399 -8.60 8.97 2.76
CA PHE A 399 -8.74 10.11 3.66
C PHE A 399 -9.96 9.95 4.58
N MET A 400 -11.11 9.55 4.02
CA MET A 400 -12.33 9.39 4.81
C MET A 400 -12.22 8.23 5.81
N VAL A 401 -11.63 7.09 5.43
CA VAL A 401 -11.41 6.00 6.39
C VAL A 401 -10.48 6.45 7.51
N GLN A 402 -9.40 7.18 7.19
CA GLN A 402 -8.49 7.72 8.20
C GLN A 402 -9.20 8.69 9.15
N ARG A 403 -10.05 9.58 8.63
CA ARG A 403 -10.87 10.49 9.45
C ARG A 403 -11.75 9.72 10.43
N GLU A 404 -12.42 8.66 9.97
CA GLU A 404 -13.28 7.84 10.83
C GLU A 404 -12.47 7.11 11.90
N ARG A 405 -11.30 6.54 11.55
CA ARG A 405 -10.44 5.87 12.54
C ARG A 405 -9.91 6.85 13.58
N TYR A 406 -9.61 8.07 13.17
CA TYR A 406 -9.26 9.16 14.07
C TYR A 406 -10.41 9.51 15.04
N ALA A 407 -11.64 9.67 14.52
CA ALA A 407 -12.83 9.93 15.33
C ALA A 407 -13.08 8.80 16.36
N VAL A 408 -12.92 7.54 15.93
CA VAL A 408 -13.00 6.37 16.83
C VAL A 408 -11.92 6.42 17.92
N SER A 409 -10.69 6.79 17.58
CA SER A 409 -9.62 6.95 18.57
C SER A 409 -9.97 7.99 19.62
N TRP A 410 -10.43 9.17 19.20
CA TRP A 410 -10.84 10.23 20.12
C TRP A 410 -11.99 9.81 21.03
N SER A 411 -13.01 9.15 20.47
CA SER A 411 -14.15 8.62 21.25
C SER A 411 -13.69 7.64 22.32
N LEU A 412 -12.84 6.68 21.94
CA LEU A 412 -12.31 5.65 22.83
C LEU A 412 -11.41 6.25 23.93
N GLN A 413 -10.59 7.25 23.61
CA GLN A 413 -9.78 7.96 24.61
C GLN A 413 -10.66 8.65 25.66
N ARG A 414 -11.73 9.31 25.23
CA ARG A 414 -12.68 9.97 26.16
C ARG A 414 -13.40 8.97 27.05
N GLU A 415 -13.85 7.86 26.48
CA GLU A 415 -14.51 6.79 27.22
C GLU A 415 -13.57 6.19 28.29
N ILE A 416 -12.34 5.86 27.88
CA ILE A 416 -11.32 5.31 28.77
C ILE A 416 -10.97 6.31 29.88
N ALA A 417 -10.74 7.58 29.53
CA ALA A 417 -10.39 8.61 30.49
C ALA A 417 -11.52 8.86 31.50
N ALA A 418 -12.78 8.93 31.05
CA ALA A 418 -13.95 9.08 31.92
C ALA A 418 -14.14 7.87 32.85
N SER A 419 -13.98 6.65 32.32
CA SER A 419 -14.08 5.41 33.11
C SER A 419 -12.97 5.31 34.17
N ALA A 420 -11.72 5.61 33.80
CA ALA A 420 -10.60 5.66 34.71
C ALA A 420 -10.79 6.74 35.79
N ALA A 421 -11.20 7.95 35.40
CA ALA A 421 -11.48 9.05 36.32
C ALA A 421 -12.52 8.68 37.37
N SER A 422 -13.67 8.14 36.92
CA SER A 422 -14.74 7.69 37.81
C SER A 422 -14.27 6.64 38.82
N LYS A 423 -13.45 5.67 38.39
CA LYS A 423 -12.90 4.64 39.29
C LYS A 423 -11.88 5.18 40.28
N LEU A 424 -11.01 6.10 39.86
CA LEU A 424 -10.05 6.74 40.75
C LEU A 424 -10.78 7.51 41.86
N VAL A 425 -11.82 8.26 41.50
CA VAL A 425 -12.66 9.00 42.46
C VAL A 425 -13.40 8.04 43.39
N ALA A 426 -14.03 6.99 42.86
CA ALA A 426 -14.75 6.00 43.64
C ALA A 426 -13.84 5.24 44.63
N ALA A 427 -12.61 4.94 44.23
CA ALA A 427 -11.61 4.29 45.07
C ALA A 427 -10.91 5.25 46.06
N ARG A 428 -11.28 6.54 46.07
CA ARG A 428 -10.69 7.59 46.92
C ARG A 428 -9.17 7.64 46.81
N VAL A 429 -8.65 7.49 45.60
CA VAL A 429 -7.22 7.56 45.33
C VAL A 429 -6.70 8.95 45.68
N PRO A 430 -5.56 9.09 46.37
CA PRO A 430 -4.94 10.39 46.61
C PRO A 430 -4.49 10.98 45.27
N MET A 431 -5.28 11.91 44.72
CA MET A 431 -5.08 12.45 43.37
C MET A 431 -3.76 13.21 43.22
N GLN A 432 -3.15 13.65 44.33
CA GLN A 432 -1.80 14.19 44.36
C GLN A 432 -0.82 13.03 44.63
N HIS A 433 0.12 12.80 43.71
CA HIS A 433 1.17 11.77 43.78
C HIS A 433 0.76 10.32 43.50
N ALA A 434 -0.50 10.06 43.15
CA ALA A 434 -0.89 8.76 42.62
C ALA A 434 -0.35 8.53 41.22
N THR A 435 0.02 7.28 40.97
CA THR A 435 0.54 6.80 39.71
C THR A 435 -0.31 5.66 39.18
N LEU A 436 -0.63 5.69 37.88
CA LEU A 436 -1.53 4.75 37.24
C LEU A 436 -0.83 4.01 36.09
N LEU A 437 -0.82 2.68 36.14
CA LEU A 437 -0.48 1.82 35.00
C LEU A 437 -1.77 1.44 34.29
N GLY A 438 -1.93 1.87 33.05
CA GLY A 438 -3.14 1.61 32.25
C GLY A 438 -2.93 0.49 31.24
N HIS A 439 -3.54 -0.67 31.44
CA HIS A 439 -3.70 -1.66 30.37
C HIS A 439 -4.92 -1.29 29.52
N VAL A 440 -4.66 -0.51 28.46
CA VAL A 440 -5.65 0.05 27.54
C VAL A 440 -5.31 -0.39 26.10
N PRO A 441 -6.29 -0.38 25.17
CA PRO A 441 -6.01 -0.64 23.75
C PRO A 441 -4.90 0.26 23.22
N TRP A 442 -3.90 -0.30 22.56
CA TRP A 442 -2.84 0.49 21.93
C TRP A 442 -3.30 1.14 20.63
N HIS A 443 -4.11 0.41 19.86
CA HIS A 443 -4.66 0.82 18.58
C HIS A 443 -6.19 0.76 18.58
N VAL A 444 -6.80 1.52 17.66
CA VAL A 444 -8.24 1.41 17.38
C VAL A 444 -8.59 0.04 16.76
N PRO A 445 -9.85 -0.42 16.90
CA PRO A 445 -10.34 -1.58 16.15
C PRO A 445 -10.19 -1.37 14.63
N ASP A 446 -9.82 -2.44 13.93
CA ASP A 446 -9.58 -2.44 12.48
C ASP A 446 -8.62 -1.33 12.02
N ASN A 447 -7.46 -1.25 12.67
CA ASN A 447 -6.48 -0.20 12.45
C ASN A 447 -5.91 -0.20 11.01
N LEU A 448 -6.47 0.65 10.16
CA LEU A 448 -6.04 0.82 8.77
C LEU A 448 -4.70 1.58 8.71
N ASN A 449 -4.60 2.66 9.46
CA ASN A 449 -3.62 3.73 9.26
C ASN A 449 -2.67 3.91 10.45
N GLY A 450 -2.54 2.93 11.34
CA GLY A 450 -1.66 3.04 12.51
C GLY A 450 -2.14 4.04 13.56
N GLU A 451 -3.45 4.27 13.66
CA GLU A 451 -4.05 5.15 14.66
C GLU A 451 -3.85 4.56 16.08
N VAL A 452 -3.39 5.40 17.00
CA VAL A 452 -3.09 5.02 18.40
C VAL A 452 -4.11 5.64 19.35
N VAL A 453 -4.37 4.98 20.47
CA VAL A 453 -5.29 5.48 21.51
C VAL A 453 -4.50 6.24 22.58
N PHE A 454 -3.61 5.56 23.30
CA PHE A 454 -2.65 6.18 24.22
C PHE A 454 -1.28 5.59 23.98
N GLN A 455 -0.31 6.44 23.67
CA GLN A 455 1.08 6.02 23.42
C GLN A 455 1.98 6.38 24.59
N ASP A 456 1.87 7.60 25.10
CA ASP A 456 2.81 8.16 26.06
C ASP A 456 2.13 8.57 27.37
N SER A 457 2.92 8.71 28.44
CA SER A 457 2.39 8.99 29.77
C SER A 457 1.76 10.38 29.90
N TRP A 458 2.36 11.38 29.24
CA TRP A 458 1.83 12.75 29.28
C TRP A 458 0.47 12.87 28.60
N ASP A 459 0.22 12.09 27.54
CA ASP A 459 -1.06 12.04 26.84
C ASP A 459 -2.15 11.46 27.74
N PHE A 460 -1.88 10.30 28.33
CA PHE A 460 -2.88 9.63 29.15
C PHE A 460 -3.17 10.41 30.44
N SER A 461 -2.12 10.96 31.08
CA SER A 461 -2.27 11.82 32.26
C SER A 461 -3.07 13.08 31.95
N ALA A 462 -2.85 13.70 30.79
CA ALA A 462 -3.58 14.89 30.39
C ALA A 462 -5.05 14.58 30.05
N ALA A 463 -5.32 13.47 29.35
CA ALA A 463 -6.69 13.04 29.06
C ALA A 463 -7.51 12.80 30.34
N LEU A 464 -6.91 12.19 31.38
CA LEU A 464 -7.55 12.03 32.70
C LEU A 464 -7.89 13.37 33.35
N TRP A 465 -6.97 14.33 33.30
CA TRP A 465 -7.20 15.69 33.83
C TRP A 465 -8.34 16.41 33.08
N PHE A 466 -8.48 16.20 31.77
CA PHE A 466 -9.61 16.77 31.01
C PHE A 466 -10.93 16.06 31.30
N ALA A 467 -10.92 14.77 31.65
CA ALA A 467 -12.11 14.06 32.07
C ALA A 467 -12.61 14.54 33.44
N ASP A 468 -11.70 14.82 34.37
CA ASP A 468 -11.99 15.45 35.66
C ASP A 468 -10.79 16.30 36.11
N LYS A 469 -10.98 17.62 36.19
CA LYS A 469 -9.92 18.60 36.51
C LYS A 469 -9.35 18.44 37.92
N THR A 470 -10.01 17.68 38.81
CA THR A 470 -9.51 17.36 40.15
C THR A 470 -8.45 16.26 40.14
N ILE A 471 -8.32 15.51 39.03
CA ILE A 471 -7.39 14.40 38.89
C ILE A 471 -6.02 14.91 38.42
N ASN A 472 -4.98 14.70 39.24
CA ASN A 472 -3.60 15.07 38.91
C ASN A 472 -2.62 13.90 39.11
N VAL A 473 -2.89 12.81 38.41
CA VAL A 473 -2.11 11.56 38.49
C VAL A 473 -1.12 11.43 37.33
N SER A 474 -0.01 10.74 37.56
CA SER A 474 0.89 10.30 36.47
C SER A 474 0.39 8.96 35.95
N ALA A 475 0.00 8.89 34.68
CA ALA A 475 -0.57 7.68 34.08
C ALA A 475 0.28 7.20 32.91
N MET A 476 0.68 5.93 32.93
CA MET A 476 1.49 5.29 31.89
C MET A 476 0.71 4.15 31.23
N PRO A 477 0.40 4.20 29.92
CA PRO A 477 -0.17 3.07 29.22
C PRO A 477 0.83 1.91 29.10
N VAL A 478 0.37 0.68 29.29
CA VAL A 478 1.18 -0.54 29.23
C VAL A 478 0.53 -1.55 28.28
N ASN A 479 1.35 -2.22 27.47
CA ASN A 479 0.90 -3.21 26.51
C ASN A 479 1.97 -4.33 26.35
N PRO A 480 1.65 -5.46 25.68
CA PRO A 480 2.62 -6.55 25.52
C PRO A 480 3.98 -6.15 24.91
N SER A 481 4.01 -5.19 24.00
CA SER A 481 5.26 -4.72 23.36
C SER A 481 6.12 -3.83 24.26
N SER A 482 5.56 -3.23 25.32
CA SER A 482 6.33 -2.45 26.30
C SER A 482 6.89 -3.30 27.44
N LEU A 483 6.35 -4.52 27.66
CA LEU A 483 6.80 -5.44 28.72
C LEU A 483 8.30 -5.77 28.71
N PRO A 484 9.00 -5.95 27.57
CA PRO A 484 10.45 -6.18 27.58
C PRO A 484 11.26 -5.04 28.21
N ARG A 485 10.69 -3.83 28.27
CA ARG A 485 11.30 -2.64 28.86
C ARG A 485 10.77 -2.35 30.27
N PHE A 486 9.77 -3.10 30.73
CA PHE A 486 9.17 -2.95 32.05
C PHE A 486 10.04 -3.64 33.11
N LYS A 487 10.57 -2.86 34.06
CA LYS A 487 11.46 -3.32 35.12
C LYS A 487 10.73 -3.30 36.46
N VAL A 488 10.64 -4.46 37.11
CA VAL A 488 10.16 -4.59 38.50
C VAL A 488 11.36 -4.48 39.43
N ARG A 489 11.35 -3.50 40.35
CA ARG A 489 12.38 -3.26 41.36
C ARG A 489 11.87 -3.66 42.75
N ALA A 490 12.69 -3.56 43.78
CA ALA A 490 12.29 -3.89 45.16
C ALA A 490 11.35 -2.82 45.76
N ASP A 491 11.50 -1.57 45.33
CA ASP A 491 10.83 -0.38 45.85
C ASP A 491 9.79 0.21 44.88
N GLY A 492 9.71 -0.31 43.65
CA GLY A 492 8.82 0.22 42.62
C GLY A 492 8.94 -0.44 41.26
N VAL A 493 8.51 0.28 40.23
CA VAL A 493 8.55 -0.14 38.82
C VAL A 493 9.12 0.97 37.95
N ALA A 494 9.71 0.60 36.82
CA ALA A 494 10.19 1.54 35.83
C ALA A 494 9.88 1.06 34.40
N LEU A 495 9.56 1.99 33.52
CA LEU A 495 9.33 1.77 32.09
C LEU A 495 9.88 2.97 31.32
N ASP A 496 10.90 2.74 30.49
CA ASP A 496 11.61 3.79 29.75
C ASP A 496 12.09 4.94 30.66
N TYR A 497 11.53 6.14 30.51
CA TYR A 497 11.84 7.35 31.28
C TYR A 497 10.88 7.57 32.47
N TRP A 498 9.99 6.62 32.74
CA TRP A 498 8.96 6.72 33.77
C TRP A 498 9.24 5.72 34.89
N GLU A 499 9.07 6.15 36.14
CA GLU A 499 9.22 5.30 37.31
C GLU A 499 8.24 5.67 38.42
N SER A 500 7.94 4.71 39.29
CA SER A 500 7.00 4.90 40.40
C SER A 500 7.25 3.91 41.53
N ASN A 501 6.96 4.34 42.76
CA ASN A 501 7.05 3.52 43.97
C ASN A 501 5.73 2.78 44.26
N TYR A 502 5.77 1.71 45.05
CA TYR A 502 4.57 0.95 45.41
C TYR A 502 3.60 1.68 46.36
N GLY A 503 4.05 2.75 47.02
CA GLY A 503 3.22 3.49 47.97
C GLY A 503 1.92 3.98 47.36
N ASN A 504 1.99 4.46 46.11
CA ASN A 504 0.91 5.14 45.41
C ASN A 504 0.65 4.63 43.99
N LEU A 505 0.96 3.35 43.71
CA LEU A 505 0.82 2.75 42.39
C LEU A 505 -0.49 1.97 42.22
N TRP A 506 -1.17 2.22 41.11
CA TRP A 506 -2.45 1.62 40.75
C TRP A 506 -2.41 1.01 39.35
N PHE A 507 -3.16 -0.05 39.13
CA PHE A 507 -3.35 -0.71 37.85
C PHE A 507 -4.80 -0.54 37.40
N TYR A 508 -4.98 0.13 36.28
CA TYR A 508 -6.26 0.26 35.60
C TYR A 508 -6.26 -0.62 34.35
N GLU A 509 -7.27 -1.48 34.22
CA GLU A 509 -7.45 -2.30 33.03
C GLU A 509 -8.80 -1.99 32.38
N TYR A 510 -8.76 -1.70 31.09
CA TYR A 510 -9.93 -1.47 30.26
C TYR A 510 -10.07 -2.57 29.21
N ASN A 511 -11.25 -3.17 29.10
CA ASN A 511 -11.58 -4.14 28.05
C ASN A 511 -12.54 -3.50 27.05
N ALA A 512 -12.00 -3.05 25.93
CA ALA A 512 -12.77 -2.38 24.88
C ALA A 512 -13.81 -3.26 24.18
N ARG A 513 -13.72 -4.59 24.28
CA ARG A 513 -14.72 -5.50 23.69
C ARG A 513 -15.94 -5.67 24.56
N LEU A 514 -15.75 -5.64 25.89
CA LEU A 514 -16.81 -5.86 26.86
C LEU A 514 -17.33 -4.54 27.48
N GLY A 515 -16.70 -3.40 27.19
CA GLY A 515 -17.02 -2.12 27.82
C GLY A 515 -16.80 -2.14 29.34
N SER A 516 -15.94 -3.03 29.83
CA SER A 516 -15.72 -3.24 31.26
C SER A 516 -14.34 -2.75 31.68
N ALA A 517 -14.22 -2.31 32.93
CA ALA A 517 -12.96 -1.79 33.46
C ALA A 517 -12.78 -2.15 34.93
N SER A 518 -11.53 -2.31 35.36
CA SER A 518 -11.15 -2.61 36.73
C SER A 518 -10.00 -1.71 37.20
N LEU A 519 -9.92 -1.48 38.51
CA LEU A 519 -8.86 -0.70 39.15
C LEU A 519 -8.39 -1.48 40.38
N VAL A 520 -7.08 -1.71 40.49
CA VAL A 520 -6.45 -2.49 41.58
C VAL A 520 -5.20 -1.76 42.06
N ARG A 521 -4.90 -1.81 43.36
CA ARG A 521 -3.66 -1.25 43.91
C ARG A 521 -2.49 -2.23 43.72
N ILE A 522 -1.31 -1.72 43.38
CA ILE A 522 -0.06 -2.51 43.32
C ILE A 522 0.75 -2.16 44.58
N ALA A 523 0.80 -3.05 45.56
CA ALA A 523 1.43 -2.78 46.85
C ALA A 523 2.87 -3.31 46.97
N ASN A 524 3.28 -4.23 46.09
CA ASN A 524 4.59 -4.86 46.14
C ASN A 524 5.04 -5.43 44.78
N ALA A 525 6.26 -5.96 44.74
CA ALA A 525 6.84 -6.57 43.55
C ALA A 525 6.10 -7.83 43.04
N GLY A 526 5.43 -8.57 43.93
CA GLY A 526 4.59 -9.72 43.57
C GLY A 526 3.37 -9.27 42.75
N ASP A 527 2.67 -8.23 43.23
CA ASP A 527 1.53 -7.64 42.51
C ASP A 527 1.96 -7.10 41.14
N ALA A 528 3.11 -6.43 41.06
CA ALA A 528 3.65 -5.91 39.81
C ALA A 528 3.98 -7.00 38.79
N LYS A 529 4.55 -8.13 39.25
CA LYS A 529 4.80 -9.31 38.40
C LYS A 529 3.49 -9.95 37.93
N ALA A 530 2.48 -10.03 38.79
CA ALA A 530 1.16 -10.54 38.43
C ALA A 530 0.48 -9.67 37.37
N VAL A 531 0.57 -8.34 37.50
CA VAL A 531 0.09 -7.38 36.50
C VAL A 531 0.83 -7.55 35.17
N ALA A 532 2.16 -7.66 35.18
CA ALA A 532 2.93 -7.88 33.95
C ALA A 532 2.54 -9.19 33.23
N ALA A 533 2.34 -10.27 34.00
CA ALA A 533 1.86 -11.55 33.47
C ALA A 533 0.42 -11.43 32.89
N ARG A 534 -0.46 -10.67 33.56
CA ARG A 534 -1.82 -10.40 33.08
C ARG A 534 -1.81 -9.63 31.77
N VAL A 535 -0.99 -8.58 31.66
CA VAL A 535 -0.82 -7.81 30.40
C VAL A 535 -0.28 -8.72 29.29
N ALA A 536 0.69 -9.60 29.59
CA ALA A 536 1.23 -10.55 28.61
C ALA A 536 0.17 -11.55 28.10
N ALA A 537 -0.72 -12.01 29.00
CA ALA A 537 -1.76 -12.99 28.67
C ALA A 537 -2.98 -12.37 27.96
N ALA A 538 -3.21 -11.08 28.13
CA ALA A 538 -4.41 -10.40 27.67
C ALA A 538 -4.41 -10.12 26.15
N LYS A 539 -5.05 -11.01 25.38
CA LYS A 539 -5.22 -10.87 23.92
C LYS A 539 -6.33 -9.92 23.47
N PHE A 540 -7.07 -9.30 24.41
CA PHE A 540 -8.26 -8.50 24.09
C PHE A 540 -7.96 -7.03 23.73
N ASN A 541 -6.78 -6.52 24.12
CA ASN A 541 -6.28 -5.18 23.76
C ASN A 541 -5.16 -5.22 22.69
N SER A 542 -4.75 -6.42 22.25
CA SER A 542 -3.82 -6.61 21.13
C SER A 542 -4.57 -6.51 19.79
N TRP A 543 -4.73 -5.30 19.29
CA TRP A 543 -5.29 -5.05 17.96
C TRP A 543 -4.20 -5.15 16.89
N ARG A 544 -4.57 -5.60 15.68
CA ARG A 544 -3.63 -5.94 14.61
C ARG A 544 -2.75 -4.73 14.22
N PRO A 545 -1.45 -4.95 13.89
CA PRO A 545 -0.59 -3.89 13.38
C PRO A 545 -1.11 -3.35 12.03
N PRO A 546 -0.63 -2.15 11.61
CA PRO A 546 -1.03 -1.52 10.35
C PRO A 546 -0.83 -2.45 9.16
N VAL A 547 -1.59 -2.25 8.08
CA VAL A 547 -1.54 -3.14 6.91
C VAL A 547 -0.12 -3.26 6.33
N SER A 548 0.65 -2.17 6.32
CA SER A 548 2.04 -2.14 5.85
C SER A 548 2.97 -2.99 6.70
N GLU A 549 2.77 -3.07 8.02
CA GLU A 549 3.55 -3.96 8.89
C GLU A 549 3.16 -5.42 8.73
N ARG A 550 1.86 -5.71 8.54
CA ARG A 550 1.41 -7.07 8.22
C ARG A 550 2.04 -7.61 6.94
N VAL A 551 2.24 -6.74 5.94
CA VAL A 551 2.95 -7.10 4.71
C VAL A 551 4.44 -7.31 5.00
N LYS A 552 5.09 -6.49 5.85
CA LYS A 552 6.50 -6.67 6.23
C LYS A 552 6.75 -7.96 7.04
N GLU A 553 5.80 -8.36 7.90
CA GLU A 553 5.84 -9.63 8.66
C GLU A 553 5.76 -10.86 7.74
N LEU A 554 4.99 -10.80 6.66
CA LEU A 554 4.90 -11.87 5.65
C LEU A 554 6.24 -12.14 4.94
N PHE A 555 7.18 -11.18 4.96
CA PHE A 555 8.51 -11.29 4.35
C PHE A 555 9.66 -11.42 5.37
N GLY A 556 9.36 -11.75 6.63
CA GLY A 556 10.39 -12.08 7.64
C GLY A 556 11.33 -10.93 8.00
N GLY A 557 10.89 -9.67 7.86
CA GLY A 557 11.63 -8.49 8.32
C GLY A 557 12.92 -8.14 7.57
N ARG A 558 13.27 -8.82 6.46
CA ARG A 558 14.47 -8.51 5.67
C ARG A 558 14.16 -7.47 4.58
N VAL A 559 14.54 -6.22 4.83
CA VAL A 559 14.38 -5.09 3.92
C VAL A 559 15.54 -5.07 2.91
N SER A 560 15.43 -5.88 1.87
CA SER A 560 16.19 -5.72 0.61
C SER A 560 15.53 -6.52 -0.51
N LEU A 561 14.45 -5.99 -1.10
CA LEU A 561 13.79 -6.57 -2.28
C LEU A 561 13.78 -5.56 -3.43
N PRO A 562 14.17 -5.93 -4.66
CA PRO A 562 14.16 -5.04 -5.81
C PRO A 562 12.75 -4.55 -6.18
N LEU A 563 12.65 -3.34 -6.72
CA LEU A 563 11.42 -2.66 -7.18
C LEU A 563 10.51 -3.53 -8.07
N ALA A 564 11.09 -4.48 -8.82
CA ALA A 564 10.35 -5.43 -9.64
C ALA A 564 9.42 -6.35 -8.80
N ALA A 565 9.86 -6.79 -7.62
CA ALA A 565 9.06 -7.63 -6.72
C ALA A 565 7.92 -6.85 -6.05
N ALA A 566 8.11 -5.55 -5.82
CA ALA A 566 7.07 -4.65 -5.31
C ALA A 566 5.97 -4.40 -6.35
N ILE A 567 6.32 -4.26 -7.62
CA ILE A 567 5.35 -4.15 -8.73
C ILE A 567 4.56 -5.45 -8.84
N SER A 568 5.20 -6.62 -8.78
CA SER A 568 4.50 -7.93 -8.73
C SER A 568 3.54 -8.07 -7.55
N LEU A 569 3.84 -7.42 -6.42
CA LEU A 569 2.99 -7.38 -5.23
C LEU A 569 1.70 -6.58 -5.46
N LEU A 570 1.78 -5.45 -6.18
CA LEU A 570 0.62 -4.64 -6.55
C LEU A 570 -0.32 -5.40 -7.48
N TYR A 571 0.23 -6.19 -8.41
CA TYR A 571 -0.57 -7.08 -9.27
C TYR A 571 -1.20 -8.24 -8.50
N GLY A 572 -0.48 -8.86 -7.55
CA GLY A 572 -1.02 -9.92 -6.70
C GLY A 572 -2.16 -9.45 -5.78
N VAL A 573 -2.06 -8.24 -5.23
CA VAL A 573 -3.11 -7.63 -4.38
C VAL A 573 -4.34 -7.25 -5.21
N PHE A 574 -4.16 -6.78 -6.46
CA PHE A 574 -5.27 -6.50 -7.39
C PHE A 574 -6.10 -7.76 -7.68
N PHE A 575 -5.45 -8.90 -7.94
CA PHE A 575 -6.15 -10.18 -8.14
C PHE A 575 -6.73 -10.77 -6.84
N TRP A 576 -6.11 -10.52 -5.69
CA TRP A 576 -6.64 -10.92 -4.38
C TRP A 576 -7.98 -10.22 -4.06
N LEU A 577 -8.07 -8.91 -4.30
CA LEU A 577 -9.28 -8.10 -4.04
C LEU A 577 -10.48 -8.49 -4.92
N LEU A 578 -10.19 -8.96 -6.12
CA LEU A 578 -11.14 -9.46 -7.11
C LEU A 578 -11.73 -10.84 -6.76
N SER A 579 -11.15 -11.51 -5.76
CA SER A 579 -11.42 -12.91 -5.46
C SER A 579 -12.42 -13.14 -4.30
N ARG A 580 -13.47 -12.34 -4.10
CA ARG A 580 -14.59 -12.77 -3.22
C ARG A 580 -15.99 -12.52 -3.79
N GLY A 581 -16.56 -13.62 -4.27
CA GLY A 581 -17.98 -13.90 -4.41
C GLY A 581 -18.21 -15.42 -4.45
N ARG A 582 -19.42 -15.85 -4.06
CA ARG A 582 -19.97 -17.21 -3.90
C ARG A 582 -19.70 -17.95 -2.57
N HIS A 583 -20.82 -18.24 -1.90
CA HIS A 583 -20.97 -19.18 -0.78
C HIS A 583 -20.51 -20.58 -1.19
N ARG A 584 -19.92 -21.36 -0.27
CA ARG A 584 -19.50 -22.75 -0.51
C ARG A 584 -19.99 -23.67 0.59
N LEU A 585 -20.35 -24.89 0.16
CA LEU A 585 -20.65 -26.06 0.97
C LEU A 585 -19.35 -26.64 1.51
N GLU A 586 -19.35 -27.04 2.79
CA GLU A 586 -18.26 -27.78 3.43
C GLU A 586 -18.54 -29.28 3.29
N LEU A 587 -17.66 -30.02 2.60
CA LEU A 587 -17.78 -31.47 2.44
C LEU A 587 -16.58 -32.19 3.07
N PRO A 588 -16.80 -33.30 3.79
CA PRO A 588 -15.74 -34.06 4.46
C PRO A 588 -14.77 -34.73 3.48
N VAL A 589 -13.54 -34.97 3.96
CA VAL A 589 -12.38 -35.46 3.19
C VAL A 589 -12.38 -36.99 3.11
N SER A 590 -12.19 -37.55 1.92
CA SER A 590 -11.76 -38.94 1.72
C SER A 590 -10.23 -38.99 1.56
N HIS A 591 -9.54 -39.75 2.41
CA HIS A 591 -8.08 -39.79 2.45
C HIS A 591 -7.48 -40.65 1.34
N SER A 592 -6.47 -40.13 0.65
CA SER A 592 -5.82 -40.78 -0.50
C SER A 592 -4.76 -41.86 -0.15
N GLY A 593 -4.63 -42.22 1.13
CA GLY A 593 -3.87 -43.39 1.60
C GLY A 593 -2.34 -43.26 1.61
N VAL A 594 -1.71 -42.74 0.55
CA VAL A 594 -0.22 -42.67 0.40
C VAL A 594 0.24 -41.42 -0.35
N CYS A 595 1.38 -40.84 0.05
CA CYS A 595 1.95 -39.65 -0.59
C CYS A 595 2.63 -40.00 -1.92
N ARG A 596 2.20 -39.36 -3.00
CA ARG A 596 2.68 -39.58 -4.38
C ARG A 596 4.14 -39.16 -4.63
N VAL A 597 4.77 -38.46 -3.67
CA VAL A 597 6.16 -38.01 -3.76
C VAL A 597 7.08 -38.79 -2.82
N CYS A 598 6.71 -38.92 -1.53
CA CYS A 598 7.58 -39.55 -0.53
C CYS A 598 7.19 -40.99 -0.16
N GLY A 599 5.95 -41.41 -0.41
CA GLY A 599 5.42 -42.70 0.05
C GLY A 599 4.93 -42.70 1.51
N GLY A 600 4.98 -41.56 2.22
CA GLY A 600 4.47 -41.45 3.58
C GLY A 600 2.94 -41.49 3.66
N THR A 601 2.41 -41.87 4.82
CA THR A 601 0.96 -42.07 5.06
C THR A 601 0.32 -41.04 5.99
N CYS A 602 1.11 -40.09 6.52
CA CYS A 602 0.63 -39.07 7.45
C CYS A 602 0.26 -37.76 6.71
N PHE A 603 -1.00 -37.35 6.82
CA PHE A 603 -1.56 -36.18 6.15
C PHE A 603 -2.33 -35.27 7.10
N SER A 604 -2.37 -33.97 6.75
CA SER A 604 -3.29 -32.99 7.32
C SER A 604 -4.14 -32.37 6.23
N THR A 605 -5.44 -32.22 6.45
CA THR A 605 -6.33 -31.48 5.53
C THR A 605 -5.85 -30.03 5.40
N TRP A 606 -5.61 -29.59 4.16
CA TRP A 606 -5.24 -28.20 3.88
C TRP A 606 -6.40 -27.39 3.32
N LYS A 607 -7.20 -28.00 2.42
CA LYS A 607 -8.39 -27.40 1.84
C LYS A 607 -9.47 -28.45 1.62
N ASP A 608 -10.69 -28.15 2.06
CA ASP A 608 -11.88 -28.96 1.81
C ASP A 608 -12.29 -28.87 0.33
N GLY A 609 -12.91 -29.93 -0.17
CA GLY A 609 -13.38 -29.99 -1.55
C GLY A 609 -14.53 -29.03 -1.80
N ASP A 610 -14.59 -28.46 -3.01
CA ASP A 610 -15.63 -27.51 -3.41
C ASP A 610 -16.74 -28.16 -4.25
N VAL A 611 -16.60 -29.43 -4.61
CA VAL A 611 -17.46 -30.15 -5.57
C VAL A 611 -17.70 -31.58 -5.13
N LEU A 612 -18.93 -32.07 -5.28
CA LEU A 612 -19.27 -33.49 -5.13
C LEU A 612 -18.72 -34.29 -6.32
N PRO A 613 -18.15 -35.50 -6.12
CA PRO A 613 -17.63 -36.32 -7.23
C PRO A 613 -18.62 -36.53 -8.39
N GLU A 614 -19.92 -36.64 -8.08
CA GLU A 614 -21.01 -36.83 -9.04
C GLU A 614 -21.28 -35.62 -9.95
N ALA A 615 -20.79 -34.43 -9.59
CA ALA A 615 -20.98 -33.19 -10.36
C ALA A 615 -19.81 -32.89 -11.32
N VAL A 616 -18.81 -33.78 -11.40
CA VAL A 616 -17.63 -33.60 -12.24
C VAL A 616 -17.83 -34.24 -13.61
N SER A 617 -17.50 -33.49 -14.65
CA SER A 617 -17.57 -33.89 -16.07
C SER A 617 -16.28 -33.54 -16.81
N ALA A 618 -16.12 -34.06 -18.05
CA ALA A 618 -14.97 -33.79 -18.90
C ALA A 618 -14.76 -32.29 -19.21
N ASP A 619 -15.82 -31.48 -19.15
CA ASP A 619 -15.72 -30.02 -19.34
C ASP A 619 -14.82 -29.33 -18.31
N HIS A 620 -14.73 -29.88 -17.09
CA HIS A 620 -13.87 -29.34 -16.03
C HIS A 620 -12.37 -29.61 -16.26
N PHE A 621 -12.05 -30.44 -17.25
CA PHE A 621 -10.69 -30.80 -17.63
C PHE A 621 -10.23 -30.11 -18.91
N LYS A 622 -11.07 -29.24 -19.50
CA LYS A 622 -10.68 -28.35 -20.59
C LYS A 622 -9.54 -27.44 -20.15
N VAL A 623 -8.59 -27.21 -21.05
CA VAL A 623 -7.51 -26.24 -20.80
C VAL A 623 -8.09 -24.84 -20.67
N THR A 624 -9.13 -24.53 -21.45
CA THR A 624 -9.85 -23.25 -21.47
C THR A 624 -10.92 -23.08 -20.38
N ASP A 625 -11.09 -24.04 -19.47
CA ASP A 625 -12.09 -23.93 -18.39
C ASP A 625 -11.90 -22.62 -17.56
N SER A 626 -12.97 -22.18 -16.91
CA SER A 626 -13.03 -20.93 -16.16
C SER A 626 -13.21 -21.10 -14.66
N SER A 627 -13.33 -22.35 -14.19
CA SER A 627 -13.76 -22.72 -12.84
C SER A 627 -12.61 -22.68 -11.82
N TYR A 628 -11.87 -21.58 -11.79
CA TYR A 628 -10.71 -21.39 -10.92
C TYR A 628 -11.07 -21.36 -9.42
N GLY A 629 -10.15 -21.86 -8.61
CA GLY A 629 -10.32 -21.98 -7.16
C GLY A 629 -11.24 -23.13 -6.73
N THR A 630 -11.69 -23.98 -7.66
CA THR A 630 -12.56 -25.14 -7.42
C THR A 630 -11.72 -26.40 -7.46
N THR A 631 -11.68 -27.15 -6.37
CA THR A 631 -10.82 -28.35 -6.27
C THR A 631 -11.55 -29.49 -5.59
N TYR A 632 -11.00 -30.70 -5.75
CA TYR A 632 -11.18 -31.77 -4.77
C TYR A 632 -10.60 -31.35 -3.40
N ALA A 633 -10.83 -32.15 -2.36
CA ALA A 633 -10.16 -31.93 -1.09
C ALA A 633 -8.64 -32.07 -1.28
N ILE A 634 -7.88 -31.13 -0.72
CA ILE A 634 -6.42 -31.08 -0.80
C ILE A 634 -5.84 -31.41 0.57
N GLU A 635 -4.96 -32.39 0.56
CA GLU A 635 -4.24 -32.90 1.71
C GLU A 635 -2.76 -32.49 1.62
N ARG A 636 -2.14 -32.21 2.76
CA ARG A 636 -0.70 -31.93 2.85
C ARG A 636 0.00 -33.08 3.57
N CYS A 637 1.02 -33.64 2.94
CA CYS A 637 1.86 -34.68 3.54
C CYS A 637 2.75 -34.10 4.64
N ALA A 638 2.74 -34.70 5.83
CA ALA A 638 3.58 -34.28 6.96
C ALA A 638 5.08 -34.58 6.75
N GLY A 639 5.41 -35.58 5.93
CA GLY A 639 6.80 -35.99 5.67
C GLY A 639 7.55 -35.06 4.73
N CYS A 640 7.05 -34.86 3.51
CA CYS A 640 7.72 -34.05 2.50
C CYS A 640 7.08 -32.68 2.21
N GLY A 641 5.88 -32.41 2.76
CA GLY A 641 5.14 -31.17 2.52
C GLY A 641 4.37 -31.11 1.21
N PHE A 642 4.32 -32.19 0.42
CA PHE A 642 3.59 -32.26 -0.85
C PHE A 642 2.07 -32.16 -0.65
N TYR A 643 1.41 -31.52 -1.61
CA TYR A 643 -0.04 -31.29 -1.61
C TYR A 643 -0.69 -32.13 -2.70
N GLN A 644 -1.73 -32.89 -2.36
CA GLN A 644 -2.43 -33.77 -3.31
C GLN A 644 -3.94 -33.71 -3.15
N GLY A 645 -4.64 -33.78 -4.26
CA GLY A 645 -6.10 -33.87 -4.33
C GLY A 645 -6.59 -35.32 -4.15
N SER A 646 -7.76 -35.48 -3.53
CA SER A 646 -8.36 -36.78 -3.18
C SER A 646 -8.90 -37.62 -4.36
N SER A 647 -8.85 -37.13 -5.60
CA SER A 647 -9.38 -37.85 -6.77
C SER A 647 -8.45 -38.97 -7.25
N SER A 648 -9.03 -40.08 -7.69
CA SER A 648 -8.33 -41.30 -8.13
C SER A 648 -8.44 -41.61 -9.63
N ASP A 649 -9.36 -41.00 -10.39
CA ASP A 649 -9.54 -41.31 -11.83
C ASP A 649 -9.85 -40.07 -12.67
N VAL A 650 -8.79 -39.33 -13.03
CA VAL A 650 -8.88 -38.14 -13.91
C VAL A 650 -8.71 -38.48 -15.39
N LEU A 651 -8.19 -39.66 -15.71
CA LEU A 651 -7.79 -40.03 -17.07
C LEU A 651 -9.00 -40.20 -18.01
N GLU A 652 -10.09 -40.79 -17.52
CA GLU A 652 -11.32 -40.92 -18.31
C GLU A 652 -11.89 -39.55 -18.71
N TYR A 653 -11.80 -38.55 -17.83
CA TYR A 653 -12.22 -37.19 -18.16
C TYR A 653 -11.34 -36.59 -19.26
N TYR A 654 -10.02 -36.79 -19.22
CA TYR A 654 -9.13 -36.35 -20.32
C TYR A 654 -9.41 -37.06 -21.64
N ARG A 655 -9.67 -38.38 -21.62
CA ARG A 655 -10.01 -39.16 -22.83
C ARG A 655 -11.29 -38.67 -23.51
N ALA A 656 -12.25 -38.20 -22.71
CA ALA A 656 -13.54 -37.68 -23.17
C ALA A 656 -13.56 -36.15 -23.39
N MET A 657 -12.50 -35.43 -23.02
CA MET A 657 -12.46 -33.97 -23.11
C MET A 657 -12.33 -33.50 -24.56
N GLU A 658 -13.16 -32.51 -24.91
CA GLU A 658 -13.10 -31.74 -26.16
C GLU A 658 -12.91 -30.26 -25.81
N ASP A 659 -11.99 -29.54 -26.48
CA ASP A 659 -11.72 -28.13 -26.21
C ASP A 659 -11.56 -27.33 -27.51
N PRO A 660 -12.66 -27.03 -28.23
CA PRO A 660 -12.60 -26.24 -29.47
C PRO A 660 -11.99 -24.85 -29.29
N GLU A 661 -12.10 -24.25 -28.10
CA GLU A 661 -11.53 -22.94 -27.79
C GLU A 661 -10.01 -22.98 -27.62
N TYR A 662 -9.40 -24.15 -27.39
CA TYR A 662 -7.95 -24.32 -27.28
C TYR A 662 -7.21 -23.69 -28.48
N GLU A 663 -7.78 -23.90 -29.66
CA GLU A 663 -7.27 -23.45 -30.95
C GLU A 663 -7.31 -21.92 -31.11
N SER A 664 -8.28 -21.25 -30.47
CA SER A 664 -8.37 -19.78 -30.52
C SER A 664 -7.14 -19.07 -29.94
N GLY A 665 -6.45 -19.72 -28.98
CA GLY A 665 -5.23 -19.21 -28.36
C GLY A 665 -3.93 -19.62 -29.05
N ARG A 666 -3.97 -20.20 -30.26
CA ARG A 666 -2.78 -20.74 -30.95
C ARG A 666 -1.62 -19.75 -31.00
N ILE A 667 -1.85 -18.50 -31.41
CA ILE A 667 -0.76 -17.50 -31.58
C ILE A 667 0.04 -17.33 -30.28
N ALA A 668 -0.67 -17.21 -29.15
CA ALA A 668 -0.04 -17.02 -27.86
C ALA A 668 0.69 -18.30 -27.38
N ARG A 669 0.07 -19.47 -27.56
CA ARG A 669 0.65 -20.78 -27.20
C ARG A 669 1.86 -21.16 -28.06
N THR A 670 1.82 -20.93 -29.37
CA THR A 670 2.95 -21.10 -30.29
C THR A 670 4.16 -20.30 -29.80
N ARG A 671 3.96 -19.05 -29.36
CA ARG A 671 5.05 -18.25 -28.80
C ARG A 671 5.61 -18.86 -27.52
N GLN A 672 4.74 -19.36 -26.64
CA GLN A 672 5.16 -20.05 -25.43
C GLN A 672 5.95 -21.33 -25.73
N PHE A 673 5.47 -22.17 -26.64
CA PHE A 673 6.15 -23.42 -27.01
C PHE A 673 7.48 -23.16 -27.71
N ARG A 674 7.59 -22.09 -28.50
CA ARG A 674 8.88 -21.66 -29.05
C ARG A 674 9.90 -21.31 -27.96
N ASP A 675 9.48 -20.65 -26.89
CA ASP A 675 10.36 -20.34 -25.76
C ASP A 675 10.75 -21.61 -24.97
N VAL A 676 9.84 -22.57 -24.86
CA VAL A 676 10.12 -23.90 -24.28
C VAL A 676 11.18 -24.64 -25.10
N ILE A 677 10.98 -24.75 -26.42
CA ILE A 677 11.94 -25.39 -27.33
C ILE A 677 13.27 -24.64 -27.35
N GLY A 678 13.25 -23.31 -27.36
CA GLY A 678 14.45 -22.48 -27.27
C GLY A 678 15.23 -22.66 -25.98
N THR A 679 14.56 -23.00 -24.87
CA THR A 679 15.23 -23.34 -23.61
C THR A 679 15.83 -24.74 -23.66
N LEU A 680 15.08 -25.72 -24.17
CA LEU A 680 15.56 -27.10 -24.34
C LEU A 680 16.75 -27.18 -25.31
N GLY A 681 16.72 -26.42 -26.41
CA GLY A 681 17.75 -26.40 -27.45
C GLY A 681 19.13 -25.94 -26.97
N ARG A 682 19.22 -25.30 -25.80
CA ARG A 682 20.51 -24.98 -25.15
C ARG A 682 21.23 -26.21 -24.62
N PHE A 683 20.49 -27.29 -24.38
CA PHE A 683 20.98 -28.55 -23.81
C PHE A 683 20.98 -29.67 -24.85
N VAL A 684 19.95 -29.73 -25.70
CA VAL A 684 19.78 -30.73 -26.76
C VAL A 684 19.46 -30.00 -28.06
N PRO A 685 20.43 -29.59 -28.88
CA PRO A 685 20.17 -28.75 -30.05
C PRO A 685 19.45 -29.48 -31.21
N SER A 686 19.50 -30.81 -31.25
CA SER A 686 18.80 -31.65 -32.24
C SER A 686 18.60 -33.07 -31.71
N GLY A 687 17.77 -33.87 -32.38
CA GLY A 687 17.53 -35.27 -32.05
C GLY A 687 16.05 -35.64 -32.07
N ARG A 688 15.73 -36.85 -31.58
CA ARG A 688 14.33 -37.27 -31.39
C ARG A 688 13.75 -36.64 -30.13
N LEU A 689 12.55 -36.07 -30.23
CA LEU A 689 11.85 -35.41 -29.14
C LEU A 689 10.49 -36.06 -28.92
N LEU A 690 10.17 -36.41 -27.67
CA LEU A 690 8.83 -36.87 -27.27
C LEU A 690 8.11 -35.81 -26.46
N ASP A 691 6.94 -35.37 -26.91
CA ASP A 691 6.05 -34.52 -26.11
C ASP A 691 4.94 -35.35 -25.45
N VAL A 692 4.91 -35.36 -24.12
CA VAL A 692 3.95 -36.15 -23.34
C VAL A 692 2.84 -35.24 -22.87
N GLY A 693 1.60 -35.49 -23.31
CA GLY A 693 0.48 -34.54 -23.18
C GLY A 693 0.46 -33.53 -24.32
N ALA A 694 0.60 -34.02 -25.56
CA ALA A 694 0.88 -33.18 -26.73
C ALA A 694 -0.28 -32.26 -27.15
N GLY A 695 -1.48 -32.39 -26.56
CA GLY A 695 -2.65 -31.60 -26.91
C GLY A 695 -2.95 -31.68 -28.41
N THR A 696 -3.16 -30.53 -29.07
CA THR A 696 -3.36 -30.47 -30.54
C THR A 696 -2.05 -30.51 -31.34
N GLY A 697 -0.91 -30.76 -30.68
CA GLY A 697 0.40 -30.94 -31.31
C GLY A 697 1.21 -29.66 -31.55
N MET A 698 0.80 -28.50 -31.01
CA MET A 698 1.47 -27.22 -31.25
C MET A 698 2.96 -27.20 -30.82
N LEU A 699 3.34 -27.90 -29.75
CA LEU A 699 4.74 -28.03 -29.35
C LEU A 699 5.52 -28.94 -30.32
N VAL A 700 4.92 -30.07 -30.73
CA VAL A 700 5.48 -30.96 -31.75
C VAL A 700 5.73 -30.20 -33.06
N GLU A 701 4.78 -29.37 -33.48
CA GLU A 701 4.90 -28.49 -34.66
C GLU A 701 6.09 -27.52 -34.54
N GLU A 702 6.23 -26.81 -33.42
CA GLU A 702 7.36 -25.90 -33.19
C GLU A 702 8.70 -26.65 -33.09
N ALA A 703 8.71 -27.85 -32.51
CA ALA A 703 9.90 -28.70 -32.44
C ALA A 703 10.34 -29.17 -33.84
N LEU A 704 9.40 -29.63 -34.69
CA LEU A 704 9.67 -29.96 -36.08
C LEU A 704 10.23 -28.76 -36.85
N ALA A 705 9.64 -27.57 -36.65
CA ALA A 705 10.11 -26.33 -37.26
C ALA A 705 11.52 -25.92 -36.79
N CYS A 706 11.92 -26.32 -35.58
CA CYS A 706 13.27 -26.12 -35.04
C CYS A 706 14.26 -27.25 -35.42
N GLY A 707 13.86 -28.23 -36.22
CA GLY A 707 14.73 -29.29 -36.73
C GLY A 707 14.83 -30.56 -35.88
N TYR A 708 13.95 -30.74 -34.89
CA TYR A 708 13.84 -32.02 -34.16
C TYR A 708 13.04 -33.06 -34.96
N HIS A 709 13.30 -34.33 -34.70
CA HIS A 709 12.41 -35.43 -35.06
C HIS A 709 11.40 -35.63 -33.93
N ALA A 710 10.36 -34.81 -33.90
CA ALA A 710 9.41 -34.76 -32.79
C ALA A 710 8.18 -35.65 -33.04
N GLU A 711 7.72 -36.33 -31.99
CA GLU A 711 6.43 -37.03 -31.91
C GLU A 711 5.77 -36.76 -30.55
N GLY A 712 4.46 -36.97 -30.45
CA GLY A 712 3.70 -36.69 -29.24
C GLY A 712 2.75 -37.81 -28.84
N ILE A 713 2.35 -37.84 -27.57
CA ILE A 713 1.30 -38.73 -27.05
C ILE A 713 0.26 -37.94 -26.26
N GLU A 714 -1.02 -38.16 -26.55
CA GLU A 714 -2.14 -37.38 -25.98
C GLU A 714 -3.37 -38.28 -25.68
N PRO A 715 -3.89 -38.30 -24.44
CA PRO A 715 -5.06 -39.11 -24.09
C PRO A 715 -6.38 -38.65 -24.74
N SER A 716 -6.58 -37.35 -24.95
CA SER A 716 -7.81 -36.82 -25.55
C SER A 716 -7.97 -37.30 -26.99
N ARG A 717 -9.07 -38.02 -27.24
CA ARG A 717 -9.45 -38.48 -28.59
C ARG A 717 -9.65 -37.30 -29.53
N TRP A 718 -10.18 -36.19 -29.02
CA TRP A 718 -10.45 -34.99 -29.79
C TRP A 718 -9.15 -34.25 -30.14
N MET A 719 -8.30 -33.94 -29.16
CA MET A 719 -7.07 -33.18 -29.41
C MET A 719 -6.09 -33.93 -30.32
N SER A 720 -5.90 -35.23 -30.09
CA SER A 720 -5.08 -36.08 -30.96
C SER A 720 -5.66 -36.24 -32.38
N ALA A 721 -6.98 -36.15 -32.56
CA ALA A 721 -7.59 -36.09 -33.89
C ALA A 721 -7.29 -34.76 -34.59
N GLN A 722 -7.31 -33.62 -33.88
CA GLN A 722 -6.91 -32.32 -34.44
C GLN A 722 -5.45 -32.32 -34.89
N ALA A 723 -4.54 -32.85 -34.06
CA ALA A 723 -3.13 -32.98 -34.41
C ALA A 723 -2.92 -33.82 -35.69
N ARG A 724 -3.63 -34.95 -35.80
CA ARG A 724 -3.58 -35.81 -37.00
C ARG A 724 -4.15 -35.12 -38.24
N GLN A 725 -5.20 -34.31 -38.11
CA GLN A 725 -5.74 -33.51 -39.23
C GLN A 725 -4.72 -32.48 -39.75
N MET A 726 -3.85 -31.98 -38.87
CA MET A 726 -2.72 -31.11 -39.25
C MET A 726 -1.49 -31.89 -39.77
N GLY A 727 -1.56 -33.22 -39.85
CA GLY A 727 -0.44 -34.06 -40.29
C GLY A 727 0.67 -34.22 -39.25
N LEU A 728 0.40 -33.93 -37.98
CA LEU A 728 1.40 -34.06 -36.91
C LEU A 728 1.47 -35.50 -36.36
N PRO A 729 2.67 -35.99 -36.02
CA PRO A 729 2.89 -37.33 -35.48
C PRO A 729 2.50 -37.40 -33.99
N VAL A 730 1.20 -37.40 -33.71
CA VAL A 730 0.65 -37.52 -32.35
C VAL A 730 -0.16 -38.81 -32.19
N VAL A 731 0.26 -39.65 -31.25
CA VAL A 731 -0.42 -40.90 -30.87
C VAL A 731 -1.52 -40.60 -29.85
N ASN A 732 -2.73 -41.09 -30.11
CA ASN A 732 -3.77 -41.09 -29.09
C ASN A 732 -3.53 -42.22 -28.08
N GLY A 733 -3.10 -41.89 -26.87
CA GLY A 733 -2.69 -42.87 -25.86
C GLY A 733 -2.16 -42.25 -24.57
N VAL A 734 -1.66 -43.10 -23.68
CA VAL A 734 -0.92 -42.73 -22.46
C VAL A 734 0.29 -43.64 -22.32
N LEU A 735 1.35 -43.19 -21.65
CA LEU A 735 2.51 -44.04 -21.40
C LEU A 735 2.19 -45.09 -20.31
N PRO A 736 2.71 -46.32 -20.45
CA PRO A 736 3.42 -46.86 -21.61
C PRO A 736 2.49 -47.18 -22.80
N ASP A 737 2.93 -46.87 -24.02
CA ASP A 737 2.22 -47.23 -25.26
C ASP A 737 3.20 -47.86 -26.25
N PRO A 738 2.92 -49.05 -26.82
CA PRO A 738 3.85 -49.75 -27.72
C PRO A 738 4.12 -48.99 -29.03
N ARG A 739 3.29 -48.02 -29.40
CA ARG A 739 3.48 -47.19 -30.60
C ARG A 739 4.52 -46.09 -30.38
N VAL A 740 4.85 -45.77 -29.13
CA VAL A 740 5.87 -44.79 -28.77
C VAL A 740 7.10 -45.55 -28.27
N SER A 741 8.18 -45.53 -29.06
CA SER A 741 9.40 -46.26 -28.75
C SER A 741 10.63 -45.35 -28.79
N GLY A 742 11.37 -45.31 -27.68
CA GLY A 742 12.65 -44.62 -27.60
C GLY A 742 13.78 -45.31 -28.38
N PRO A 743 15.04 -44.88 -28.21
CA PRO A 743 15.46 -43.81 -27.31
C PRO A 743 15.20 -42.41 -27.89
N PHE A 744 14.83 -41.46 -27.01
CA PHE A 744 14.67 -40.03 -27.32
C PHE A 744 15.83 -39.22 -26.74
N ALA A 745 16.32 -38.24 -27.51
CA ALA A 745 17.33 -37.30 -27.02
C ALA A 745 16.76 -36.34 -25.97
N ALA A 746 15.47 -36.00 -26.11
CA ALA A 746 14.74 -35.24 -25.11
C ALA A 746 13.26 -35.63 -25.01
N ALA A 747 12.65 -35.37 -23.84
CA ALA A 747 11.20 -35.38 -23.67
C ALA A 747 10.70 -34.10 -23.01
N THR A 748 9.44 -33.73 -23.27
CA THR A 748 8.76 -32.58 -22.67
C THR A 748 7.50 -32.99 -21.91
N LEU A 749 7.28 -32.36 -20.75
CA LEU A 749 6.07 -32.44 -19.93
C LEU A 749 5.62 -31.02 -19.56
N VAL A 750 4.95 -30.33 -20.48
CA VAL A 750 4.51 -28.94 -20.27
C VAL A 750 3.07 -28.92 -19.74
N ASP A 751 2.91 -28.57 -18.46
CA ASP A 751 1.60 -28.54 -17.77
C ASP A 751 0.91 -29.90 -17.78
N VAL A 752 1.62 -30.93 -17.32
CA VAL A 752 1.18 -32.35 -17.37
C VAL A 752 1.33 -33.02 -16.02
N ILE A 753 2.46 -32.83 -15.33
CA ILE A 753 2.81 -33.57 -14.12
C ILE A 753 1.85 -33.29 -12.95
N GLU A 754 1.23 -32.11 -12.90
CA GLU A 754 0.20 -31.73 -11.93
C GLU A 754 -1.15 -32.43 -12.15
N HIS A 755 -1.36 -32.97 -13.35
CA HIS A 755 -2.63 -33.58 -13.78
C HIS A 755 -2.65 -35.10 -13.59
N VAL A 756 -1.51 -35.72 -13.27
CA VAL A 756 -1.42 -37.18 -13.11
C VAL A 756 -1.52 -37.61 -11.65
N THR A 757 -2.22 -38.72 -11.44
CA THR A 757 -2.40 -39.36 -10.12
C THR A 757 -1.15 -40.10 -9.66
N ASP A 758 -0.35 -40.63 -10.59
CA ASP A 758 0.95 -41.23 -10.30
C ASP A 758 2.08 -40.54 -11.10
N PRO A 759 2.59 -39.40 -10.61
CA PRO A 759 3.67 -38.68 -11.27
C PRO A 759 5.00 -39.44 -11.22
N ALA A 760 5.20 -40.35 -10.26
CA ALA A 760 6.42 -41.15 -10.16
C ALA A 760 6.47 -42.22 -11.26
N GLN A 761 5.35 -42.90 -11.50
CA GLN A 761 5.23 -43.86 -12.60
C GLN A 761 5.43 -43.16 -13.95
N LEU A 762 4.77 -42.02 -14.19
CA LEU A 762 4.94 -41.28 -15.44
C LEU A 762 6.41 -40.92 -15.69
N LEU A 763 7.11 -40.40 -14.68
CA LEU A 763 8.53 -40.06 -14.79
C LEU A 763 9.41 -41.29 -15.02
N ALA A 764 9.06 -42.45 -14.45
CA ALA A 764 9.78 -43.69 -14.70
C ALA A 764 9.64 -44.18 -16.15
N GLU A 765 8.43 -44.10 -16.72
CA GLU A 765 8.20 -44.42 -18.14
C GLU A 765 8.96 -43.48 -19.07
N VAL A 766 8.88 -42.17 -18.79
CA VAL A 766 9.62 -41.15 -19.55
C VAL A 766 11.13 -41.36 -19.43
N HIS A 767 11.62 -41.68 -18.24
CA HIS A 767 13.02 -42.03 -18.01
C HIS A 767 13.44 -43.26 -18.84
N GLY A 768 12.59 -44.28 -18.96
CA GLY A 768 12.85 -45.46 -19.80
C GLY A 768 12.97 -45.15 -21.30
N LEU A 769 12.25 -44.14 -21.78
CA LEU A 769 12.22 -43.73 -23.18
C LEU A 769 13.36 -42.77 -23.57
N ILE A 770 13.95 -42.04 -22.61
CA ILE A 770 15.06 -41.11 -22.87
C ILE A 770 16.40 -41.87 -22.98
N GLU A 771 17.27 -41.46 -23.91
CA GLU A 771 18.61 -42.03 -24.06
C GLU A 771 19.52 -41.73 -22.84
N PRO A 772 20.56 -42.55 -22.55
CA PRO A 772 21.53 -42.21 -21.51
C PRO A 772 22.13 -40.81 -21.73
N GLY A 773 22.03 -39.94 -20.72
CA GLY A 773 22.47 -38.55 -20.82
C GLY A 773 21.54 -37.60 -21.57
N GLY A 774 20.40 -38.07 -22.09
CA GLY A 774 19.33 -37.25 -22.66
C GLY A 774 18.59 -36.41 -21.61
N TYR A 775 17.64 -35.58 -22.06
CA TYR A 775 17.06 -34.52 -21.23
C TYR A 775 15.53 -34.58 -21.10
N LEU A 776 15.04 -34.14 -19.95
CA LEU A 776 13.63 -33.89 -19.68
C LEU A 776 13.44 -32.39 -19.42
N LEU A 777 12.52 -31.73 -20.12
CA LEU A 777 12.03 -30.41 -19.73
C LEU A 777 10.59 -30.52 -19.25
N LEU A 778 10.30 -30.06 -18.04
CA LEU A 778 8.94 -29.98 -17.54
C LEU A 778 8.56 -28.57 -17.09
N THR A 779 7.29 -28.23 -17.20
CA THR A 779 6.70 -27.02 -16.63
C THR A 779 5.54 -27.41 -15.71
N THR A 780 5.48 -26.81 -14.52
CA THR A 780 4.39 -27.06 -13.56
C THR A 780 4.19 -25.88 -12.59
N PRO A 781 2.98 -25.64 -12.06
CA PRO A 781 2.72 -24.62 -11.05
C PRO A 781 3.50 -24.82 -9.74
N ASP A 782 3.80 -23.72 -9.06
CA ASP A 782 4.49 -23.67 -7.77
C ASP A 782 3.55 -23.20 -6.66
N ILE A 783 3.06 -24.15 -5.84
CA ILE A 783 2.13 -23.88 -4.73
C ILE A 783 2.77 -23.04 -3.62
N GLU A 784 4.10 -22.96 -3.56
CA GLU A 784 4.81 -22.12 -2.60
C GLU A 784 5.19 -20.74 -3.18
N SER A 785 4.81 -20.43 -4.41
CA SER A 785 5.06 -19.14 -5.04
C SER A 785 4.37 -17.97 -4.31
N VAL A 786 4.89 -16.76 -4.52
CA VAL A 786 4.29 -15.55 -3.96
C VAL A 786 2.85 -15.38 -4.43
N ALA A 787 2.55 -15.65 -5.71
CA ALA A 787 1.19 -15.56 -6.22
C ALA A 787 0.26 -16.58 -5.54
N ALA A 788 0.69 -17.84 -5.37
CA ALA A 788 -0.08 -18.86 -4.67
C ALA A 788 -0.36 -18.48 -3.20
N ARG A 789 0.65 -17.94 -2.50
CA ARG A 789 0.50 -17.48 -1.10
C ARG A 789 -0.43 -16.28 -0.98
N VAL A 790 -0.34 -15.33 -1.91
CA VAL A 790 -1.18 -14.11 -1.92
C VAL A 790 -2.62 -14.48 -2.27
N MET A 791 -2.85 -15.26 -3.32
CA MET A 791 -4.20 -15.65 -3.76
C MET A 791 -4.85 -16.68 -2.82
N GLY A 792 -4.07 -17.35 -1.96
CA GLY A 792 -4.54 -18.33 -0.99
C GLY A 792 -5.39 -19.41 -1.66
N ARG A 793 -6.50 -19.84 -1.04
CA ARG A 793 -7.40 -20.91 -1.54
C ARG A 793 -8.03 -20.67 -2.93
N ARG A 794 -7.83 -19.50 -3.53
CA ARG A 794 -8.36 -19.09 -4.85
C ARG A 794 -7.28 -18.86 -5.91
N TRP A 795 -6.05 -19.30 -5.66
CA TRP A 795 -5.01 -19.34 -6.68
C TRP A 795 -5.54 -20.03 -7.94
N TRP A 796 -5.31 -19.43 -9.11
CA TRP A 796 -5.89 -19.90 -10.39
C TRP A 796 -5.44 -21.30 -10.83
N HIS A 797 -4.36 -21.84 -10.28
CA HIS A 797 -3.94 -23.22 -10.50
C HIS A 797 -4.68 -24.21 -9.58
N PHE A 798 -5.55 -23.74 -8.66
CA PHE A 798 -6.50 -24.59 -7.97
C PHE A 798 -7.68 -24.90 -8.87
N ARG A 799 -7.62 -26.05 -9.54
CA ARG A 799 -8.63 -26.53 -10.49
C ARG A 799 -8.88 -28.03 -10.25
N LEU A 800 -10.04 -28.53 -10.67
CA LEU A 800 -10.37 -29.97 -10.57
C LEU A 800 -9.35 -30.83 -11.33
N ALA A 801 -8.88 -30.33 -12.47
CA ALA A 801 -7.85 -30.97 -13.27
C ALA A 801 -6.50 -31.13 -12.56
N HIS A 802 -6.19 -30.31 -11.55
CA HIS A 802 -4.90 -30.34 -10.85
C HIS A 802 -5.05 -31.23 -9.60
N VAL A 803 -4.53 -32.45 -9.69
CA VAL A 803 -4.58 -33.42 -8.59
C VAL A 803 -3.27 -33.49 -7.81
N SER A 804 -2.18 -32.92 -8.35
CA SER A 804 -0.84 -32.93 -7.78
C SER A 804 -0.30 -31.50 -7.73
N TYR A 805 0.10 -31.01 -6.55
CA TYR A 805 0.52 -29.61 -6.36
C TYR A 805 1.96 -29.54 -5.84
N PHE A 806 2.86 -29.09 -6.70
CA PHE A 806 4.29 -29.11 -6.42
C PHE A 806 4.80 -27.78 -5.85
N SER A 807 5.77 -27.89 -4.95
CA SER A 807 6.74 -26.83 -4.63
C SER A 807 8.07 -27.15 -5.30
N SER A 808 8.97 -26.18 -5.38
CA SER A 808 10.36 -26.40 -5.85
C SER A 808 11.05 -27.55 -5.10
N ARG A 809 10.78 -27.69 -3.78
CA ARG A 809 11.31 -28.79 -2.97
C ARG A 809 10.74 -30.15 -3.39
N THR A 810 9.42 -30.26 -3.52
CA THR A 810 8.76 -31.56 -3.73
C THR A 810 8.93 -32.09 -5.15
N ILE A 811 8.94 -31.21 -6.16
CA ILE A 811 9.25 -31.64 -7.54
C ILE A 811 10.71 -32.08 -7.66
N SER A 812 11.64 -31.39 -6.99
CA SER A 812 13.05 -31.76 -7.00
C SER A 812 13.28 -33.12 -6.34
N LEU A 813 12.61 -33.38 -5.22
CA LEU A 813 12.67 -34.68 -4.55
C LEU A 813 12.14 -35.80 -5.47
N LEU A 814 11.02 -35.58 -6.15
CA LEU A 814 10.43 -36.55 -7.05
C LEU A 814 11.36 -36.87 -8.23
N LEU A 815 11.88 -35.83 -8.91
CA LEU A 815 12.78 -35.96 -10.04
C LEU A 815 14.04 -36.76 -9.69
N GLN A 816 14.66 -36.45 -8.55
CA GLN A 816 15.86 -37.16 -8.08
C GLN A 816 15.57 -38.65 -7.83
N ARG A 817 14.41 -38.99 -7.27
CA ARG A 817 14.00 -40.39 -7.04
C ARG A 817 13.76 -41.14 -8.34
N CYS A 818 13.33 -40.45 -9.40
CA CYS A 818 13.09 -41.03 -10.72
C CYS A 818 14.34 -41.04 -11.63
N GLY A 819 15.54 -40.81 -11.08
CA GLY A 819 16.79 -40.92 -11.85
C GLY A 819 17.16 -39.65 -12.65
N PHE A 820 16.52 -38.51 -12.36
CA PHE A 820 16.82 -37.25 -13.03
C PHE A 820 17.71 -36.33 -12.18
N GLU A 821 18.67 -35.68 -12.85
CA GLU A 821 19.49 -34.61 -12.29
C GLU A 821 19.01 -33.25 -12.80
N ILE A 822 18.67 -32.33 -11.91
CA ILE A 822 18.26 -30.97 -12.30
C ILE A 822 19.48 -30.16 -12.73
N VAL A 823 19.50 -29.72 -13.98
CA VAL A 823 20.60 -28.91 -14.55
C VAL A 823 20.20 -27.44 -14.75
N HIS A 824 18.90 -27.14 -14.82
CA HIS A 824 18.41 -25.78 -14.97
C HIS A 824 17.01 -25.60 -14.36
N VAL A 825 16.78 -24.44 -13.74
CA VAL A 825 15.46 -24.01 -13.25
C VAL A 825 15.23 -22.56 -13.68
N SER A 826 14.08 -22.30 -14.29
CA SER A 826 13.63 -20.97 -14.70
C SER A 826 12.15 -20.75 -14.37
N ARG A 827 11.65 -19.53 -14.60
CA ARG A 827 10.25 -19.14 -14.39
C ARG A 827 9.66 -18.73 -15.74
N PRO A 828 8.79 -19.55 -16.35
CA PRO A 828 8.32 -19.32 -17.71
C PRO A 828 7.45 -18.05 -17.77
N THR A 829 7.48 -17.37 -18.92
CA THR A 829 6.56 -16.28 -19.23
C THR A 829 5.38 -16.84 -20.00
N TRP A 830 4.17 -16.61 -19.50
CA TRP A 830 2.94 -17.00 -20.17
C TRP A 830 2.52 -15.94 -21.16
N TYR A 831 2.01 -16.35 -22.31
CA TYR A 831 1.51 -15.44 -23.34
C TYR A 831 0.00 -15.60 -23.45
N PHE A 832 -0.73 -14.49 -23.33
CA PHE A 832 -2.18 -14.49 -23.43
C PHE A 832 -2.65 -13.44 -24.44
N GLU A 833 -3.73 -13.73 -25.17
CA GLU A 833 -4.42 -12.70 -25.92
C GLU A 833 -5.09 -11.70 -24.98
N LEU A 834 -5.04 -10.41 -25.30
CA LEU A 834 -5.60 -9.35 -24.46
C LEU A 834 -7.11 -9.51 -24.27
N ALA A 835 -7.84 -9.99 -25.28
CA ALA A 835 -9.26 -10.32 -25.13
C ALA A 835 -9.50 -11.37 -24.05
N TYR A 836 -8.70 -12.45 -24.07
CA TYR A 836 -8.76 -13.50 -23.06
C TYR A 836 -8.47 -12.92 -21.67
N LEU A 837 -7.39 -12.14 -21.50
CA LEU A 837 -7.07 -11.52 -20.21
C LEU A 837 -8.19 -10.60 -19.70
N VAL A 838 -8.77 -9.78 -20.58
CA VAL A 838 -9.86 -8.86 -20.22
C VAL A 838 -11.12 -9.63 -19.84
N GLU A 839 -11.51 -10.64 -20.60
CA GLU A 839 -12.66 -11.49 -20.27
C GLU A 839 -12.47 -12.17 -18.91
N ARG A 840 -11.27 -12.70 -18.64
CA ARG A 840 -10.93 -13.29 -17.34
C ARG A 840 -10.88 -12.27 -16.22
N LEU A 841 -10.45 -11.04 -16.46
CA LEU A 841 -10.50 -9.98 -15.47
C LEU A 841 -11.96 -9.57 -15.15
N LEU A 842 -12.83 -9.58 -16.15
CA LEU A 842 -14.25 -9.22 -16.00
C LEU A 842 -15.05 -10.27 -15.21
N THR A 843 -14.67 -11.56 -15.21
CA THR A 843 -15.32 -12.55 -14.35
C THR A 843 -15.17 -12.25 -12.86
N PHE A 844 -14.17 -11.46 -12.48
CA PHE A 844 -13.98 -10.99 -11.11
C PHE A 844 -14.69 -9.66 -10.79
N VAL A 845 -15.26 -8.95 -11.77
CA VAL A 845 -15.99 -7.69 -11.58
C VAL A 845 -17.44 -7.84 -12.08
N PRO A 846 -18.30 -8.58 -11.36
CA PRO A 846 -19.67 -8.83 -11.80
C PRO A 846 -20.45 -7.51 -11.99
N GLY A 847 -21.06 -7.35 -13.17
CA GLY A 847 -21.86 -6.17 -13.55
C GLY A 847 -21.19 -5.19 -14.53
N VAL A 848 -19.93 -5.39 -14.91
CA VAL A 848 -19.23 -4.57 -15.91
C VAL A 848 -19.34 -5.19 -17.30
N ASN A 849 -20.15 -4.58 -18.18
CA ASN A 849 -20.21 -4.93 -19.60
C ASN A 849 -19.17 -4.13 -20.40
N PHE A 850 -17.92 -4.61 -20.42
CA PHE A 850 -16.86 -4.02 -21.24
C PHE A 850 -16.55 -4.91 -22.44
N ARG A 851 -16.52 -4.32 -23.65
CA ARG A 851 -16.10 -5.00 -24.87
C ARG A 851 -14.79 -4.38 -25.37
N LEU A 852 -13.74 -5.20 -25.43
CA LEU A 852 -12.44 -4.78 -25.95
C LEU A 852 -12.56 -4.46 -27.46
N PRO A 853 -12.02 -3.34 -27.95
CA PRO A 853 -12.04 -3.04 -29.39
C PRO A 853 -11.35 -4.14 -30.19
N ALA A 854 -11.98 -4.61 -31.28
CA ALA A 854 -11.55 -5.77 -32.06
C ALA A 854 -10.06 -5.71 -32.50
N ARG A 855 -9.55 -4.50 -32.79
CA ARG A 855 -8.15 -4.28 -33.17
C ARG A 855 -7.12 -4.70 -32.10
N PHE A 856 -7.51 -4.71 -30.83
CA PHE A 856 -6.63 -5.06 -29.71
C PHE A 856 -6.87 -6.48 -29.19
N ALA A 857 -7.96 -7.14 -29.60
CA ALA A 857 -8.37 -8.44 -29.08
C ALA A 857 -7.27 -9.51 -29.19
N LYS A 858 -6.62 -9.58 -30.35
CA LYS A 858 -5.56 -10.54 -30.66
C LYS A 858 -4.15 -10.09 -30.27
N SER A 859 -4.02 -8.99 -29.51
CA SER A 859 -2.71 -8.54 -29.04
C SER A 859 -2.20 -9.50 -27.97
N VAL A 860 -1.00 -10.06 -28.17
CA VAL A 860 -0.40 -11.00 -27.22
C VAL A 860 0.34 -10.23 -26.12
N VAL A 861 -0.03 -10.49 -24.87
CA VAL A 861 0.56 -9.89 -23.68
C VAL A 861 1.41 -10.94 -22.95
N PRO A 862 2.72 -10.68 -22.72
CA PRO A 862 3.53 -11.51 -21.84
C PRO A 862 3.17 -11.25 -20.36
N LEU A 863 2.97 -12.32 -19.60
CA LEU A 863 2.66 -12.30 -18.17
C LEU A 863 3.51 -13.34 -17.43
N ASN A 864 4.28 -12.90 -16.44
CA ASN A 864 5.04 -13.79 -15.58
C ASN A 864 4.70 -13.49 -14.11
N LEU A 865 3.86 -14.34 -13.50
CA LEU A 865 3.49 -14.22 -12.09
C LEU A 865 4.49 -14.93 -11.16
N PHE A 866 5.58 -15.47 -11.71
CA PHE A 866 6.59 -16.25 -10.99
C PHE A 866 6.01 -17.44 -10.21
N ASP A 867 4.87 -17.96 -10.68
CA ASP A 867 4.07 -18.97 -10.00
C ASP A 867 4.06 -20.33 -10.70
N SER A 868 4.87 -20.45 -11.74
CA SER A 868 5.19 -21.71 -12.41
C SER A 868 6.70 -21.92 -12.41
N MET A 869 7.14 -23.17 -12.50
CA MET A 869 8.53 -23.58 -12.61
C MET A 869 8.73 -24.26 -13.94
N GLN A 870 9.82 -23.93 -14.63
CA GLN A 870 10.31 -24.70 -15.76
C GLN A 870 11.64 -25.32 -15.36
N ILE A 871 11.76 -26.64 -15.48
CA ILE A 871 12.88 -27.42 -14.96
C ILE A 871 13.43 -28.26 -16.10
N VAL A 872 14.73 -28.13 -16.36
CA VAL A 872 15.46 -29.01 -17.28
C VAL A 872 16.29 -29.98 -16.45
N CYS A 873 16.12 -31.26 -16.75
CA CYS A 873 16.81 -32.35 -16.09
C CYS A 873 17.57 -33.20 -17.09
N ARG A 874 18.67 -33.81 -16.64
CA ARG A 874 19.44 -34.81 -17.37
C ARG A 874 19.18 -36.19 -16.79
N LYS A 875 19.01 -37.20 -17.64
CA LYS A 875 18.93 -38.61 -17.22
C LYS A 875 20.28 -39.09 -16.68
N ARG A 876 20.27 -39.71 -15.50
CA ARG A 876 21.47 -40.28 -14.86
C ARG A 876 21.87 -41.64 -15.41
#